data_AF-A0A288DCI7-F1
#
_entry.id   AF-A0A288DCI7-F1
#
_cell.length_a   1.000
_cell.length_b   1.000
_cell.length_c   1.000
_cell.angle_alpha   90.00
_cell.angle_beta   90.00
_cell.angle_gamma   90.00
#
_symmetry.space_group_name_H-M   'P 1'
#
loop_
_entity.id
_entity.type
_entity.pdbx_description
1 polymer ?
#
loop_
_entity_poly.entity_id
_entity_poly.type
_entity_poly.pdbx_seq_one_letter_code
_entity_poly.pdbx_strand_id
1 'polypeptide(L)'
;MQLFKRLLLSLFPEQTANQGINPASMFISFISTKEFFSVINRKIVENYKLNLFDVTIDPFEFKTGFGENTQIKQKDIDLYYGYCASANINGYRFFNPANVGNNITLVTSLYTRDCFENEEQDFFLNFLYTTYLLFFVFSAKIKNFPYTSKEDNYNRFIEVFFSFYEFIFQQTGKKPDKATFARIKKNLLSKVEIFFFLFYSYQKYNKLFTSEQFPDEEFYKRLFSDELKNDQQIMIEDFAQNVQKYTSKTTFSAIDNKLLQYILPADILIRYLFLDTNMTLIIESVVAKLFNKETLDNFMKSFLKDDSQWDECILYITDYKHYKKNFFAGVQKYLITALKKEGIDPFDEDIEESGSRIGDDEESIENLKIPERIKKESKIMEKILNFFITLLGGFWIARGESLFLRLYKPNLLKELITTNYENLKETALHTYGGLLYSYGKNIFYYKYISENVRLGRQKFYLPTKSTSKNTYSNFHILRLMDESALAIILQDINPKDIKIYNKNKLLIELFKNHFGKEISNLVQLETTDFIKTIYQDIEHIFTNKNLTTILERNFNQTDLYHIKESLYNIDFRISKAYYQENKKQHENQSLFDGNTLLEIYAQHKETLLGFLLYLTRMIQKHPNDKEFFITLYNRNIIHIADQGIPIRNTIISNLFEKYKDILQEIITIDDNLDFLRIGEENLERFTKKVPIPDIQKQITGEDYLWFKGYLKNITYYNKRFFIPK
;
A
#
# COMPACT_ATOMS: atom_id res chain seq x y z
N MET A 1 8.64 -20.27 -3.14
CA MET A 1 9.62 -19.55 -3.98
C MET A 1 9.27 -19.53 -5.46
N GLN A 2 8.55 -20.53 -6.00
CA GLN A 2 8.33 -20.62 -7.44
C GLN A 2 7.46 -19.47 -7.96
N LEU A 3 6.43 -19.04 -7.22
CA LEU A 3 5.62 -17.89 -7.65
C LEU A 3 6.37 -16.57 -7.48
N PHE A 4 7.07 -16.37 -6.36
CA PHE A 4 7.87 -15.17 -6.15
C PHE A 4 8.89 -14.95 -7.26
N LYS A 5 9.68 -15.98 -7.60
CA LYS A 5 10.65 -15.90 -8.70
C LYS A 5 9.97 -15.64 -10.04
N ARG A 6 8.84 -16.30 -10.35
CA ARG A 6 8.07 -16.04 -11.59
C ARG A 6 7.52 -14.62 -11.64
N LEU A 7 6.97 -14.12 -10.54
CA LEU A 7 6.47 -12.75 -10.44
C LEU A 7 7.61 -11.77 -10.59
N LEU A 8 8.69 -11.92 -9.83
CA LEU A 8 9.88 -11.10 -9.90
C LEU A 8 10.44 -11.10 -11.33
N LEU A 9 10.62 -12.25 -11.97
CA LEU A 9 11.02 -12.34 -13.38
C LEU A 9 10.03 -11.64 -14.32
N SER A 10 8.73 -11.77 -14.07
CA SER A 10 7.69 -11.04 -14.81
C SER A 10 7.68 -9.54 -14.54
N LEU A 11 8.41 -9.02 -13.55
CA LEU A 11 8.61 -7.58 -13.33
C LEU A 11 9.76 -7.03 -14.19
N PHE A 12 10.43 -7.88 -14.98
CA PHE A 12 11.48 -7.48 -15.92
C PHE A 12 11.08 -7.76 -17.39
N PRO A 13 11.66 -7.04 -18.36
CA PRO A 13 11.45 -7.35 -19.78
C PRO A 13 12.02 -8.74 -20.15
N GLU A 14 11.29 -9.55 -20.92
CA GLU A 14 11.76 -10.89 -21.35
C GLU A 14 13.05 -10.84 -22.19
N GLN A 15 13.24 -9.76 -22.95
CA GLN A 15 14.40 -9.54 -23.83
C GLN A 15 15.71 -9.28 -23.07
N THR A 16 15.65 -9.04 -21.76
CA THR A 16 16.79 -8.62 -20.93
C THR A 16 17.42 -9.73 -20.08
N ALA A 17 16.88 -10.94 -20.06
CA ALA A 17 17.41 -12.03 -19.23
C ALA A 17 18.61 -12.79 -19.85
N ASN A 18 18.87 -12.60 -21.16
CA ASN A 18 19.81 -13.44 -21.94
C ASN A 18 21.00 -12.68 -22.57
N GLN A 19 21.36 -11.48 -22.09
CA GLN A 19 22.50 -10.70 -22.60
C GLN A 19 23.53 -10.42 -21.50
N GLY A 20 24.83 -10.53 -21.81
CA GLY A 20 25.95 -10.55 -20.83
C GLY A 20 26.10 -9.28 -19.97
N ILE A 21 25.67 -8.11 -20.46
CA ILE A 21 25.63 -6.85 -19.70
C ILE A 21 24.18 -6.40 -19.58
N ASN A 22 23.39 -7.10 -18.76
CA ASN A 22 22.04 -6.68 -18.45
C ASN A 22 21.87 -6.27 -16.98
N PRO A 23 21.64 -4.97 -16.70
CA PRO A 23 21.36 -4.52 -15.33
C PRO A 23 20.18 -5.25 -14.67
N ALA A 24 19.24 -5.80 -15.45
CA ALA A 24 18.13 -6.61 -14.92
C ALA A 24 18.57 -8.00 -14.44
N SER A 25 19.50 -8.69 -15.13
CA SER A 25 19.98 -10.02 -14.72
C SER A 25 20.85 -9.94 -13.47
N MET A 26 21.75 -8.95 -13.41
CA MET A 26 22.51 -8.63 -12.19
C MET A 26 21.57 -8.35 -11.02
N PHE A 27 20.55 -7.52 -11.23
CA PHE A 27 19.58 -7.17 -10.21
C PHE A 27 18.80 -8.37 -9.64
N ILE A 28 18.35 -9.31 -10.49
CA ILE A 28 17.65 -10.52 -10.03
C ILE A 28 18.55 -11.38 -9.11
N SER A 29 19.86 -11.40 -9.36
CA SER A 29 20.81 -12.17 -8.55
C SER A 29 21.04 -11.61 -7.14
N PHE A 30 20.77 -10.30 -6.92
CA PHE A 30 21.01 -9.61 -5.65
C PHE A 30 19.78 -9.48 -4.74
N ILE A 31 18.58 -9.84 -5.19
CA ILE A 31 17.37 -9.61 -4.39
C ILE A 31 17.06 -10.81 -3.50
N SER A 32 17.25 -10.65 -2.19
CA SER A 32 16.67 -11.60 -1.23
C SER A 32 15.17 -11.36 -1.04
N THR A 33 14.40 -12.44 -0.87
CA THR A 33 12.95 -12.38 -0.58
C THR A 33 12.67 -11.57 0.69
N LYS A 34 13.54 -11.73 1.69
CA LYS A 34 13.45 -11.04 2.98
C LYS A 34 13.70 -9.53 2.85
N GLU A 35 14.71 -9.11 2.10
CA GLU A 35 14.96 -7.68 1.87
C GLU A 35 13.82 -7.05 1.07
N PHE A 36 13.33 -7.71 0.02
CA PHE A 36 12.21 -7.21 -0.77
C PHE A 36 10.95 -7.02 0.09
N PHE A 37 10.61 -8.03 0.91
CA PHE A 37 9.49 -7.94 1.84
C PHE A 37 9.70 -6.85 2.91
N SER A 38 10.93 -6.70 3.41
CA SER A 38 11.28 -5.62 4.34
C SER A 38 11.14 -4.24 3.71
N VAL A 39 11.43 -4.09 2.41
CA VAL A 39 11.30 -2.82 1.69
C VAL A 39 9.84 -2.44 1.50
N ILE A 40 8.96 -3.37 1.10
CA ILE A 40 7.50 -3.14 1.03
C ILE A 40 7.01 -2.59 2.38
N ASN A 41 7.36 -3.32 3.44
CA ASN A 41 6.95 -2.95 4.79
C ASN A 41 7.53 -1.61 5.25
N ARG A 42 8.79 -1.30 4.93
CA ARG A 42 9.41 0.00 5.20
C ARG A 42 8.65 1.14 4.52
N LYS A 43 8.18 0.94 3.29
CA LYS A 43 7.38 1.95 2.57
C LYS A 43 6.01 2.18 3.18
N ILE A 44 5.39 1.14 3.70
CA ILE A 44 4.11 1.23 4.44
C ILE A 44 4.27 1.99 5.76
N VAL A 45 5.46 2.07 6.36
CA VAL A 45 5.68 2.72 7.67
C VAL A 45 6.50 4.01 7.59
N GLU A 46 6.95 4.40 6.38
CA GLU A 46 7.79 5.58 6.18
C GLU A 46 7.09 6.86 6.68
N ASN A 47 5.76 6.90 6.61
CA ASN A 47 4.94 7.93 7.21
C ASN A 47 3.75 7.35 7.97
N TYR A 48 4.02 6.73 9.13
CA TYR A 48 2.95 6.06 9.87
C TYR A 48 1.80 6.99 10.26
N LYS A 49 2.05 8.29 10.49
CA LYS A 49 1.04 9.26 10.91
C LYS A 49 -0.03 9.54 9.87
N LEU A 50 0.35 9.72 8.60
CA LEU A 50 -0.64 9.83 7.52
C LEU A 50 -1.30 8.49 7.21
N ASN A 51 -0.58 7.39 7.44
CA ASN A 51 -1.16 6.04 7.31
C ASN A 51 -2.12 5.71 8.48
N LEU A 52 -2.12 6.46 9.59
CA LEU A 52 -3.15 6.34 10.63
C LEU A 52 -4.54 6.62 10.08
N PHE A 53 -4.66 7.37 8.98
CA PHE A 53 -5.93 7.68 8.36
C PHE A 53 -6.36 6.61 7.35
N ASP A 54 -5.46 5.71 6.95
CA ASP A 54 -5.79 4.45 6.28
C ASP A 54 -5.81 3.35 7.35
N VAL A 55 -6.88 3.32 8.17
CA VAL A 55 -7.00 2.42 9.34
C VAL A 55 -7.07 0.93 9.00
N THR A 56 -6.96 0.56 7.72
CA THR A 56 -6.61 -0.79 7.23
C THR A 56 -5.21 -1.23 7.69
N ILE A 57 -4.77 -0.79 8.87
CA ILE A 57 -3.47 -1.10 9.41
C ILE A 57 -3.46 -2.59 9.66
N ASP A 58 -2.90 -3.32 8.71
CA ASP A 58 -2.71 -4.75 8.85
C ASP A 58 -1.77 -5.02 10.01
N PRO A 59 -1.93 -6.20 10.63
CA PRO A 59 -0.87 -6.85 11.36
C PRO A 59 0.47 -6.69 10.64
N PHE A 60 1.43 -6.03 11.26
CA PHE A 60 2.78 -6.02 10.71
C PHE A 60 3.36 -7.45 10.88
N GLU A 61 3.46 -8.19 9.79
CA GLU A 61 3.89 -9.58 9.80
C GLU A 61 5.42 -9.67 9.80
N PHE A 62 5.97 -9.98 10.97
CA PHE A 62 7.38 -10.36 11.11
C PHE A 62 7.58 -11.72 11.79
N LYS A 63 6.51 -12.27 12.38
CA LYS A 63 6.48 -13.66 12.87
C LYS A 63 5.86 -14.58 11.83
N THR A 64 6.34 -15.81 11.80
CA THR A 64 5.84 -16.84 10.89
C THR A 64 4.64 -17.54 11.51
N GLY A 65 3.44 -17.39 10.94
CA GLY A 65 2.25 -18.13 11.37
C GLY A 65 1.78 -17.80 12.81
N PHE A 66 1.25 -18.81 13.51
CA PHE A 66 0.70 -18.68 14.86
C PHE A 66 1.76 -18.99 15.94
N GLY A 67 1.95 -18.07 16.89
CA GLY A 67 2.94 -18.22 17.96
C GLY A 67 4.38 -17.95 17.54
N GLU A 68 5.35 -18.31 18.38
CA GLU A 68 6.79 -18.08 18.13
C GLU A 68 7.54 -19.38 17.93
N ASN A 69 8.28 -19.48 16.83
CA ASN A 69 9.20 -20.58 16.56
C ASN A 69 10.62 -20.05 16.29
N THR A 70 11.49 -20.16 17.29
CA THR A 70 12.89 -19.72 17.21
C THR A 70 13.80 -20.66 16.43
N GLN A 71 13.33 -21.83 15.99
CA GLN A 71 14.15 -22.81 15.26
C GLN A 71 13.65 -23.08 13.83
N ILE A 72 12.93 -22.12 13.24
CA ILE A 72 12.57 -22.20 11.82
C ILE A 72 13.84 -22.17 10.95
N LYS A 73 13.90 -23.06 9.94
CA LYS A 73 15.08 -23.17 9.07
C LYS A 73 15.14 -21.99 8.10
N GLN A 74 16.33 -21.54 7.74
CA GLN A 74 16.53 -20.41 6.82
C GLN A 74 15.77 -20.59 5.48
N LYS A 75 15.80 -21.80 4.90
CA LYS A 75 15.04 -22.10 3.67
C LYS A 75 13.52 -21.89 3.81
N ASP A 76 12.96 -22.16 4.99
CA ASP A 76 11.53 -22.01 5.28
C ASP A 76 11.21 -20.52 5.50
N ILE A 77 12.14 -19.76 6.10
CA ILE A 77 12.06 -18.29 6.21
C ILE A 77 12.03 -17.66 4.81
N ASP A 78 12.92 -18.07 3.91
CA ASP A 78 13.02 -17.50 2.56
C ASP A 78 11.76 -17.81 1.73
N LEU A 79 11.22 -19.03 1.88
CA LEU A 79 9.95 -19.41 1.28
C LEU A 79 8.78 -18.59 1.85
N TYR A 80 8.72 -18.43 3.17
CA TYR A 80 7.69 -17.63 3.85
C TYR A 80 7.66 -16.20 3.34
N TYR A 81 8.79 -15.49 3.37
CA TYR A 81 8.84 -14.11 2.90
C TYR A 81 8.64 -13.98 1.39
N GLY A 82 9.07 -14.97 0.59
CA GLY A 82 8.75 -14.99 -0.83
C GLY A 82 7.25 -15.11 -1.09
N TYR A 83 6.54 -15.91 -0.29
CA TYR A 83 5.08 -16.01 -0.34
C TYR A 83 4.40 -14.69 0.03
N CYS A 84 4.78 -14.09 1.17
CA CYS A 84 4.25 -12.79 1.62
C CYS A 84 4.51 -11.65 0.63
N ALA A 85 5.70 -11.61 0.02
CA ALA A 85 6.01 -10.65 -1.03
C ALA A 85 5.10 -10.86 -2.26
N SER A 86 4.90 -12.12 -2.67
CA SER A 86 4.01 -12.45 -3.79
C SER A 86 2.55 -12.05 -3.50
N ALA A 87 2.08 -12.23 -2.27
CA ALA A 87 0.76 -11.80 -1.85
C ALA A 87 0.59 -10.28 -1.97
N ASN A 88 1.56 -9.49 -1.50
CA ASN A 88 1.55 -8.02 -1.62
C ASN A 88 1.57 -7.54 -3.07
N ILE A 89 2.39 -8.16 -3.92
CA ILE A 89 2.45 -7.85 -5.36
C ILE A 89 1.13 -8.22 -6.06
N ASN A 90 0.44 -9.28 -5.60
CA ASN A 90 -0.89 -9.65 -6.10
C ASN A 90 -2.03 -8.77 -5.51
N GLY A 91 -1.68 -7.66 -4.87
CA GLY A 91 -2.59 -6.65 -4.34
C GLY A 91 -3.11 -5.68 -5.40
N TYR A 92 -3.63 -4.56 -4.92
CA TYR A 92 -4.09 -3.45 -5.74
C TYR A 92 -3.00 -2.37 -5.78
N ARG A 93 -3.09 -1.46 -6.74
CA ARG A 93 -2.20 -0.29 -6.77
C ARG A 93 -2.35 0.49 -5.45
N PHE A 94 -1.26 1.09 -4.96
CA PHE A 94 -1.23 1.84 -3.70
C PHE A 94 -0.94 3.34 -3.94
N PHE A 95 -1.98 4.16 -3.85
CA PHE A 95 -2.04 5.62 -3.95
C PHE A 95 -1.71 6.37 -2.65
N ASN A 96 -0.81 5.86 -1.81
CA ASN A 96 -0.25 6.61 -0.69
C ASN A 96 0.32 7.97 -1.16
N PRO A 97 0.13 9.07 -0.40
CA PRO A 97 0.78 10.36 -0.66
C PRO A 97 2.28 10.27 -1.03
N ALA A 98 3.01 9.36 -0.40
CA ALA A 98 4.42 9.16 -0.71
C ALA A 98 4.65 8.59 -2.12
N ASN A 99 3.88 7.59 -2.53
CA ASN A 99 4.01 7.00 -3.87
C ASN A 99 3.63 8.00 -4.95
N VAL A 100 2.48 8.66 -4.79
CA VAL A 100 2.04 9.67 -5.77
C VAL A 100 3.00 10.86 -5.80
N GLY A 101 3.45 11.34 -4.63
CA GLY A 101 4.45 12.39 -4.53
C GLY A 101 5.78 12.04 -5.22
N ASN A 102 6.25 10.78 -5.11
CA ASN A 102 7.44 10.32 -5.83
C ASN A 102 7.25 10.41 -7.36
N ASN A 103 6.14 9.88 -7.87
CA ASN A 103 5.83 9.91 -9.31
C ASN A 103 5.69 11.33 -9.85
N ILE A 104 5.00 12.21 -9.11
CA ILE A 104 4.83 13.63 -9.47
C ILE A 104 6.17 14.37 -9.46
N THR A 105 7.05 14.05 -8.52
CA THR A 105 8.40 14.61 -8.46
C THR A 105 9.24 14.19 -9.66
N LEU A 106 9.15 12.93 -10.10
CA LEU A 106 9.80 12.45 -11.32
C LEU A 106 9.28 13.18 -12.57
N VAL A 107 7.96 13.34 -12.71
CA VAL A 107 7.36 14.10 -13.81
C VAL A 107 7.84 15.55 -13.78
N THR A 108 7.78 16.21 -12.62
CA THR A 108 8.21 17.60 -12.47
C THR A 108 9.68 17.77 -12.87
N SER A 109 10.54 16.81 -12.51
CA SER A 109 11.96 16.83 -12.89
C SER A 109 12.18 16.87 -14.40
N LEU A 110 11.31 16.26 -15.21
CA LEU A 110 11.42 16.26 -16.68
C LEU A 110 11.19 17.65 -17.29
N TYR A 111 10.35 18.47 -16.66
CA TYR A 111 9.91 19.75 -17.22
C TYR A 111 10.64 20.96 -16.64
N THR A 112 11.34 20.80 -15.51
CA THR A 112 11.98 21.92 -14.82
C THR A 112 13.50 21.83 -14.75
N ARG A 113 14.11 20.71 -15.17
CA ARG A 113 15.57 20.53 -15.13
C ARG A 113 16.34 21.65 -15.84
N ASP A 114 15.85 22.11 -16.99
CA ASP A 114 16.46 23.20 -17.76
C ASP A 114 16.55 24.51 -16.98
N CYS A 115 15.67 24.72 -15.99
CA CYS A 115 15.72 25.87 -15.10
C CYS A 115 16.96 25.88 -14.18
N PHE A 116 17.70 24.77 -14.07
CA PHE A 116 18.83 24.58 -13.16
C PHE A 116 20.15 24.22 -13.85
N GLU A 117 20.22 24.18 -15.19
CA GLU A 117 21.40 23.70 -15.93
C GLU A 117 22.71 24.45 -15.62
N ASN A 118 22.60 25.72 -15.20
CA ASN A 118 23.75 26.57 -14.84
C ASN A 118 23.89 26.83 -13.33
N GLU A 119 23.16 26.08 -12.50
CA GLU A 119 23.09 26.30 -11.06
C GLU A 119 23.73 25.13 -10.29
N GLU A 120 24.07 25.35 -9.01
CA GLU A 120 24.53 24.25 -8.17
C GLU A 120 23.46 23.16 -8.03
N GLN A 121 23.88 21.91 -8.04
CA GLN A 121 22.99 20.74 -7.93
C GLN A 121 22.07 20.80 -6.70
N ASP A 122 22.53 21.39 -5.60
CA ASP A 122 21.75 21.55 -4.38
C ASP A 122 20.44 22.33 -4.60
N PHE A 123 20.40 23.30 -5.52
CA PHE A 123 19.15 23.98 -5.88
C PHE A 123 18.14 23.01 -6.47
N PHE A 124 18.57 22.21 -7.44
CA PHE A 124 17.66 21.29 -8.09
C PHE A 124 17.19 20.18 -7.13
N LEU A 125 18.10 19.62 -6.33
CA LEU A 125 17.75 18.59 -5.35
C LEU A 125 16.76 19.10 -4.29
N ASN A 126 16.99 20.29 -3.73
CA ASN A 126 16.07 20.90 -2.76
C ASN A 126 14.72 21.25 -3.40
N PHE A 127 14.67 21.61 -4.69
CA PHE A 127 13.42 21.79 -5.41
C PHE A 127 12.64 20.47 -5.54
N LEU A 128 13.32 19.35 -5.86
CA LEU A 128 12.68 18.03 -5.90
C LEU A 128 12.16 17.60 -4.52
N TYR A 129 12.92 17.86 -3.45
CA TYR A 129 12.45 17.63 -2.08
C TYR A 129 11.25 18.51 -1.71
N THR A 130 11.23 19.76 -2.15
CA THR A 130 10.09 20.67 -1.96
C THR A 130 8.83 20.09 -2.60
N THR A 131 8.93 19.65 -3.86
CA THR A 131 7.82 19.03 -4.59
C THR A 131 7.32 17.77 -3.88
N TYR A 132 8.22 16.91 -3.41
CA TYR A 132 7.84 15.69 -2.71
C TYR A 132 7.23 15.97 -1.33
N LEU A 133 7.89 16.76 -0.50
CA LEU A 133 7.54 16.94 0.91
C LEU A 133 6.26 17.76 1.11
N LEU A 134 5.91 18.65 0.16
CA LEU A 134 4.66 19.40 0.21
C LEU A 134 3.42 18.51 0.17
N PHE A 135 3.47 17.30 -0.41
CA PHE A 135 2.36 16.34 -0.31
C PHE A 135 1.99 16.07 1.16
N PHE A 136 2.99 15.87 2.01
CA PHE A 136 2.77 15.61 3.44
C PHE A 136 2.27 16.85 4.16
N VAL A 137 2.81 18.03 3.84
CA VAL A 137 2.38 19.32 4.44
C VAL A 137 0.91 19.59 4.15
N PHE A 138 0.49 19.44 2.89
CA PHE A 138 -0.88 19.68 2.48
C PHE A 138 -1.82 18.56 2.92
N SER A 139 -1.42 17.29 2.86
CA SER A 139 -2.23 16.18 3.39
C SER A 139 -2.44 16.26 4.90
N ALA A 140 -1.43 16.67 5.65
CA ALA A 140 -1.53 16.90 7.09
C ALA A 140 -2.19 18.23 7.44
N LYS A 141 -2.62 19.02 6.44
CA LYS A 141 -3.27 20.33 6.61
C LYS A 141 -2.48 21.37 7.41
N ILE A 142 -1.15 21.22 7.50
CA ILE A 142 -0.27 22.23 8.11
C ILE A 142 -0.34 23.55 7.33
N LYS A 143 -0.59 23.45 6.02
CA LYS A 143 -0.98 24.57 5.16
C LYS A 143 -2.23 24.16 4.38
N ASN A 144 -3.17 25.09 4.19
CA ASN A 144 -4.48 24.83 3.57
C ASN A 144 -4.77 25.79 2.42
N PHE A 145 -5.86 25.54 1.69
CA PHE A 145 -6.41 26.42 0.66
C PHE A 145 -7.67 27.13 1.19
N PRO A 146 -7.54 28.31 1.85
CA PRO A 146 -8.63 28.89 2.63
C PRO A 146 -9.63 29.71 1.78
N TYR A 147 -9.27 30.04 0.54
CA TYR A 147 -10.08 30.97 -0.27
C TYR A 147 -11.15 30.22 -1.07
N THR A 148 -12.24 30.91 -1.39
CA THR A 148 -13.25 30.41 -2.33
C THR A 148 -12.79 30.58 -3.78
N SER A 149 -12.04 31.63 -4.07
CA SER A 149 -11.45 31.89 -5.38
C SER A 149 -10.32 30.90 -5.68
N LYS A 150 -10.36 30.33 -6.88
CA LYS A 150 -9.28 29.49 -7.42
C LYS A 150 -8.00 30.29 -7.64
N GLU A 151 -8.13 31.55 -8.08
CA GLU A 151 -7.00 32.44 -8.33
C GLU A 151 -6.25 32.78 -7.04
N ASP A 152 -6.96 33.17 -5.99
CA ASP A 152 -6.35 33.49 -4.69
C ASP A 152 -5.64 32.28 -4.10
N ASN A 153 -6.26 31.10 -4.21
CA ASN A 153 -5.65 29.84 -3.79
C ASN A 153 -4.40 29.49 -4.60
N TYR A 154 -4.39 29.76 -5.90
CA TYR A 154 -3.22 29.55 -6.76
C TYR A 154 -2.08 30.49 -6.38
N ASN A 155 -2.35 31.80 -6.25
CA ASN A 155 -1.36 32.79 -5.84
C ASN A 155 -0.76 32.45 -4.47
N ARG A 156 -1.61 32.06 -3.51
CA ARG A 156 -1.17 31.58 -2.20
C ARG A 156 -0.31 30.33 -2.31
N PHE A 157 -0.67 29.38 -3.16
CA PHE A 157 0.13 28.18 -3.38
C PHE A 157 1.54 28.51 -3.86
N ILE A 158 1.68 29.43 -4.82
CA ILE A 158 2.99 29.87 -5.29
C ILE A 158 3.82 30.43 -4.13
N GLU A 159 3.24 31.29 -3.29
CA GLU A 159 3.93 31.83 -2.12
C GLU A 159 4.37 30.75 -1.14
N VAL A 160 3.48 29.81 -0.80
CA VAL A 160 3.80 28.67 0.08
C VAL A 160 4.89 27.81 -0.51
N PHE A 161 4.82 27.50 -1.81
CA PHE A 161 5.79 26.65 -2.49
C PHE A 161 7.19 27.23 -2.38
N PHE A 162 7.37 28.50 -2.74
CA PHE A 162 8.68 29.14 -2.68
C PHE A 162 9.14 29.42 -1.24
N SER A 163 8.23 29.73 -0.31
CA SER A 163 8.60 29.83 1.11
C SER A 163 9.07 28.49 1.67
N PHE A 164 8.42 27.39 1.28
CA PHE A 164 8.85 26.04 1.68
C PHE A 164 10.18 25.65 1.03
N TYR A 165 10.40 26.05 -0.22
CA TYR A 165 11.67 25.80 -0.91
C TYR A 165 12.85 26.48 -0.20
N GLU A 166 12.68 27.74 0.24
CA GLU A 166 13.66 28.41 1.11
C GLU A 166 13.83 27.69 2.46
N PHE A 167 12.73 27.23 3.06
CA PHE A 167 12.75 26.50 4.32
C PHE A 167 13.56 25.19 4.21
N ILE A 168 13.35 24.40 3.16
CA ILE A 168 14.10 23.15 2.92
C ILE A 168 15.60 23.43 2.79
N PHE A 169 15.97 24.48 2.06
CA PHE A 169 17.36 24.92 2.00
C PHE A 169 17.95 25.19 3.39
N GLN A 170 17.23 25.93 4.24
CA GLN A 170 17.68 26.22 5.60
C GLN A 170 17.87 24.96 6.45
N GLN A 171 17.06 23.92 6.25
CA GLN A 171 17.22 22.64 6.95
C GLN A 171 18.51 21.89 6.55
N THR A 172 19.08 22.18 5.38
CA THR A 172 20.39 21.63 4.97
C THR A 172 21.58 22.40 5.55
N GLY A 173 21.34 23.41 6.40
CA GLY A 173 22.38 24.26 6.98
C GLY A 173 22.93 25.33 6.03
N LYS A 174 22.35 25.47 4.83
CA LYS A 174 22.72 26.46 3.82
C LYS A 174 21.63 27.52 3.67
N LYS A 175 22.01 28.77 3.42
CA LYS A 175 21.07 29.80 2.93
C LYS A 175 21.27 29.93 1.42
N PRO A 176 20.18 29.89 0.63
CA PRO A 176 20.32 30.06 -0.81
C PRO A 176 20.75 31.50 -1.11
N ASP A 177 21.66 31.67 -2.06
CA ASP A 177 21.99 32.99 -2.57
C ASP A 177 20.72 33.67 -3.12
N LYS A 178 20.46 34.91 -2.70
CA LYS A 178 19.21 35.60 -3.01
C LYS A 178 19.06 35.87 -4.50
N ALA A 179 20.14 36.25 -5.20
CA ALA A 179 20.10 36.57 -6.61
C ALA A 179 19.82 35.31 -7.45
N THR A 180 20.53 34.22 -7.13
CA THR A 180 20.35 32.91 -7.75
C THR A 180 18.96 32.36 -7.49
N PHE A 181 18.49 32.40 -6.24
CA PHE A 181 17.14 31.96 -5.89
C PHE A 181 16.05 32.74 -6.64
N ALA A 182 16.19 34.07 -6.75
CA ALA A 182 15.25 34.90 -7.51
C ALA A 182 15.24 34.56 -9.01
N ARG A 183 16.42 34.29 -9.60
CA ARG A 183 16.56 33.84 -11.00
C ARG A 183 15.88 32.49 -11.21
N ILE A 184 16.16 31.52 -10.36
CA ILE A 184 15.54 30.18 -10.40
C ILE A 184 14.02 30.28 -10.25
N LYS A 185 13.53 31.08 -9.29
CA LYS A 185 12.09 31.33 -9.11
C LYS A 185 11.44 31.87 -10.37
N LYS A 186 12.07 32.86 -11.03
CA LYS A 186 11.58 33.41 -12.30
C LYS A 186 11.53 32.34 -13.41
N ASN A 187 12.59 31.54 -13.54
CA ASN A 187 12.66 30.47 -14.53
C ASN A 187 11.59 29.39 -14.28
N LEU A 188 11.43 28.96 -13.04
CA LEU A 188 10.42 28.00 -12.64
C LEU A 188 9.00 28.50 -12.92
N LEU A 189 8.70 29.75 -12.57
CA LEU A 189 7.38 30.35 -12.83
C LEU A 189 7.04 30.47 -14.32
N SER A 190 8.03 30.37 -15.22
CA SER A 190 7.76 30.26 -16.65
C SER A 190 7.20 28.90 -17.08
N LYS A 191 7.35 27.86 -16.24
CA LYS A 191 6.80 26.51 -16.43
C LYS A 191 5.37 26.42 -15.86
N VAL A 192 4.47 27.24 -16.39
CA VAL A 192 3.13 27.50 -15.83
C VAL A 192 2.30 26.22 -15.69
N GLU A 193 2.37 25.33 -16.68
CA GLU A 193 1.66 24.04 -16.71
C GLU A 193 1.98 23.18 -15.49
N ILE A 194 3.26 23.17 -15.09
CA ILE A 194 3.75 22.37 -13.96
C ILE A 194 3.22 22.92 -12.65
N PHE A 195 3.17 24.24 -12.49
CA PHE A 195 2.60 24.83 -11.28
C PHE A 195 1.09 24.62 -11.17
N PHE A 196 0.34 24.61 -12.28
CA PHE A 196 -1.06 24.18 -12.25
C PHE A 196 -1.20 22.70 -11.88
N PHE A 197 -0.39 21.82 -12.47
CA PHE A 197 -0.39 20.39 -12.12
C PHE A 197 -0.12 20.16 -10.62
N LEU A 198 0.89 20.83 -10.07
CA LEU A 198 1.23 20.76 -8.66
C LEU A 198 0.12 21.37 -7.78
N PHE A 199 -0.43 22.52 -8.17
CA PHE A 199 -1.52 23.18 -7.48
C PHE A 199 -2.74 22.25 -7.30
N TYR A 200 -3.23 21.65 -8.39
CA TYR A 200 -4.37 20.73 -8.32
C TYR A 200 -4.04 19.50 -7.49
N SER A 201 -2.83 18.95 -7.64
CA SER A 201 -2.39 17.80 -6.86
C SER A 201 -2.41 18.09 -5.37
N TYR A 202 -1.78 19.17 -4.92
CA TYR A 202 -1.79 19.54 -3.50
C TYR A 202 -3.19 19.88 -3.00
N GLN A 203 -4.03 20.50 -3.83
CA GLN A 203 -5.41 20.82 -3.45
C GLN A 203 -6.26 19.55 -3.23
N LYS A 204 -6.13 18.53 -4.08
CA LYS A 204 -6.80 17.23 -3.89
C LYS A 204 -6.31 16.55 -2.62
N TYR A 205 -4.99 16.51 -2.41
CA TYR A 205 -4.39 15.92 -1.22
C TYR A 205 -4.71 16.68 0.08
N ASN A 206 -4.95 17.99 0.02
CA ASN A 206 -5.40 18.79 1.16
C ASN A 206 -6.83 18.46 1.61
N LYS A 207 -7.66 17.97 0.68
CA LYS A 207 -9.04 17.53 0.95
C LYS A 207 -9.13 16.04 1.35
N LEU A 208 -8.05 15.29 1.21
CA LEU A 208 -8.01 13.82 1.36
C LEU A 208 -8.60 13.32 2.68
N PHE A 209 -8.31 14.00 3.79
CA PHE A 209 -8.76 13.62 5.13
C PHE A 209 -9.82 14.58 5.71
N THR A 210 -10.41 15.44 4.86
CA THR A 210 -11.44 16.38 5.30
C THR A 210 -12.78 15.69 5.45
N SER A 211 -13.55 16.12 6.45
CA SER A 211 -14.93 15.73 6.64
C SER A 211 -15.73 16.94 7.06
N GLU A 212 -16.87 17.17 6.41
CA GLU A 212 -17.83 18.21 6.84
C GLU A 212 -18.38 17.93 8.25
N GLN A 213 -18.24 16.70 8.74
CA GLN A 213 -18.86 16.21 9.97
C GLN A 213 -17.94 16.24 11.19
N PHE A 214 -16.63 16.43 11.02
CA PHE A 214 -15.66 16.44 12.14
C PHE A 214 -14.87 17.74 12.17
N PRO A 215 -14.73 18.37 13.35
CA PRO A 215 -13.89 19.55 13.50
C PRO A 215 -12.42 19.25 13.17
N ASP A 216 -11.73 20.23 12.60
CA ASP A 216 -10.28 20.16 12.36
C ASP A 216 -9.49 19.87 13.65
N GLU A 217 -10.00 20.29 14.81
CA GLU A 217 -9.41 19.98 16.11
C GLU A 217 -9.28 18.47 16.37
N GLU A 218 -10.29 17.67 16.02
CA GLU A 218 -10.24 16.20 16.20
C GLU A 218 -9.21 15.55 15.29
N PHE A 219 -9.09 16.06 14.06
CA PHE A 219 -8.07 15.62 13.10
C PHE A 219 -6.66 15.82 13.69
N TYR A 220 -6.37 17.00 14.24
CA TYR A 220 -5.05 17.28 14.82
C TYR A 220 -4.80 16.56 16.14
N LYS A 221 -5.82 16.43 17.01
CA LYS A 221 -5.70 15.62 18.23
C LYS A 221 -5.33 14.17 17.94
N ARG A 222 -5.80 13.62 16.81
CA ARG A 222 -5.39 12.29 16.35
C ARG A 222 -3.97 12.29 15.78
N LEU A 223 -3.69 13.19 14.83
CA LEU A 223 -2.39 13.29 14.16
C LEU A 223 -1.23 13.48 15.16
N PHE A 224 -1.48 14.20 16.25
CA PHE A 224 -0.51 14.50 17.30
C PHE A 224 -0.83 13.82 18.66
N SER A 225 -1.57 12.71 18.63
CA SER A 225 -2.05 12.03 19.84
C SER A 225 -0.95 11.55 20.81
N ASP A 226 0.25 11.30 20.29
CA ASP A 226 1.41 10.95 21.10
C ASP A 226 2.05 12.19 21.74
N GLU A 227 2.17 13.26 20.98
CA GLU A 227 2.79 14.51 21.43
C GLU A 227 1.93 15.25 22.46
N LEU A 228 0.62 15.03 22.45
CA LEU A 228 -0.31 15.49 23.48
C LEU A 228 -0.08 14.86 24.87
N LYS A 229 0.71 13.78 24.96
CA LYS A 229 1.02 13.11 26.24
C LYS A 229 2.39 13.48 26.81
N ASN A 230 3.11 14.36 26.12
CA ASN A 230 4.50 14.74 26.42
C ASN A 230 4.60 16.26 26.63
N ASP A 231 5.82 16.75 26.86
CA ASP A 231 6.13 18.19 27.07
C ASP A 231 5.73 19.12 25.91
N GLN A 232 5.29 18.55 24.77
CA GLN A 232 4.85 19.30 23.60
C GLN A 232 3.34 19.61 23.60
N GLN A 233 2.59 19.12 24.60
CA GLN A 233 1.14 19.25 24.69
C GLN A 233 0.65 20.68 24.47
N ILE A 234 1.21 21.66 25.19
CA ILE A 234 0.80 23.07 25.12
C ILE A 234 0.90 23.62 23.69
N MET A 235 1.97 23.27 22.97
CA MET A 235 2.19 23.75 21.60
C MET A 235 1.19 23.13 20.61
N ILE A 236 0.90 21.83 20.77
CA ILE A 236 -0.06 21.12 19.94
C ILE A 236 -1.49 21.61 20.20
N GLU A 237 -1.85 21.83 21.47
CA GLU A 237 -3.16 22.36 21.86
C GLU A 237 -3.37 23.79 21.33
N ASP A 238 -2.37 24.67 21.46
CA ASP A 238 -2.44 26.03 20.89
C ASP A 238 -2.63 26.00 19.37
N PHE A 239 -1.90 25.12 18.68
CA PHE A 239 -2.05 24.94 17.23
C PHE A 239 -3.44 24.42 16.87
N ALA A 240 -3.94 23.38 17.55
CA ALA A 240 -5.24 22.76 17.28
C ALA A 240 -6.43 23.68 17.61
N GLN A 241 -6.28 24.59 18.58
CA GLN A 241 -7.29 25.61 18.91
C GLN A 241 -7.24 26.80 17.96
N ASN A 242 -6.07 27.13 17.41
CA ASN A 242 -5.86 28.29 16.56
C ASN A 242 -5.48 27.93 15.11
N VAL A 243 -6.02 26.83 14.57
CA VAL A 243 -5.64 26.26 13.26
C VAL A 243 -5.60 27.31 12.16
N GLN A 244 -6.67 28.09 12.00
CA GLN A 244 -6.76 29.09 10.93
C GLN A 244 -5.63 30.13 10.98
N LYS A 245 -5.15 30.51 12.17
CA LYS A 245 -4.04 31.45 12.38
C LYS A 245 -2.72 30.90 11.83
N TYR A 246 -2.52 29.58 11.88
CA TYR A 246 -1.28 28.94 11.48
C TYR A 246 -1.32 28.44 10.03
N THR A 247 -2.43 27.80 9.63
CA THR A 247 -2.54 27.11 8.35
C THR A 247 -2.77 28.05 7.17
N SER A 248 -3.29 29.26 7.41
CA SER A 248 -3.53 30.27 6.37
C SER A 248 -2.25 30.99 5.94
N LYS A 249 -1.26 31.13 6.83
CA LYS A 249 0.02 31.79 6.57
C LYS A 249 0.78 31.11 5.43
N THR A 250 1.49 31.91 4.63
CA THR A 250 2.31 31.41 3.53
C THR A 250 3.73 31.04 3.94
N THR A 251 4.19 31.55 5.10
CA THR A 251 5.51 31.26 5.68
C THR A 251 5.49 30.13 6.71
N PHE A 252 6.68 29.60 7.00
CA PHE A 252 6.91 28.52 7.98
C PHE A 252 7.56 29.07 9.25
N SER A 253 6.82 29.00 10.35
CA SER A 253 7.21 29.44 11.68
C SER A 253 8.01 28.37 12.45
N ALA A 254 8.53 28.71 13.63
CA ALA A 254 9.15 27.74 14.53
C ALA A 254 8.19 26.62 14.99
N ILE A 255 6.89 26.95 15.13
CA ILE A 255 5.84 25.96 15.41
C ILE A 255 5.68 25.03 14.21
N ASP A 256 5.57 25.58 12.99
CA ASP A 256 5.49 24.76 11.77
C ASP A 256 6.69 23.80 11.68
N ASN A 257 7.92 24.28 11.94
CA ASN A 257 9.11 23.43 11.93
C ASN A 257 8.99 22.23 12.89
N LYS A 258 8.51 22.47 14.13
CA LYS A 258 8.28 21.38 15.09
C LYS A 258 7.20 20.40 14.61
N LEU A 259 6.08 20.91 14.06
CA LEU A 259 5.01 20.07 13.53
C LEU A 259 5.49 19.20 12.35
N LEU A 260 6.28 19.79 11.45
CA LEU A 260 6.87 19.10 10.30
C LEU A 260 7.75 17.93 10.72
N GLN A 261 8.51 18.04 11.81
CA GLN A 261 9.31 16.92 12.32
C GLN A 261 8.44 15.68 12.59
N TYR A 262 7.19 15.83 13.01
CA TYR A 262 6.31 14.69 13.27
C TYR A 262 5.67 14.11 12.00
N ILE A 263 5.37 14.94 11.01
CA ILE A 263 4.55 14.54 9.86
C ILE A 263 5.34 14.25 8.58
N LEU A 264 6.61 14.62 8.49
CA LEU A 264 7.42 14.32 7.31
C LEU A 264 7.83 12.84 7.31
N PRO A 265 8.02 12.22 6.14
CA PRO A 265 8.39 10.81 6.06
C PRO A 265 9.79 10.57 6.66
N ALA A 266 9.98 9.38 7.24
CA ALA A 266 11.23 8.90 7.81
C ALA A 266 12.34 8.69 6.77
N ASP A 267 11.97 8.52 5.50
CA ASP A 267 12.87 8.31 4.38
C ASP A 267 12.33 9.00 3.11
N ILE A 268 13.22 9.41 2.21
CA ILE A 268 12.87 10.12 0.97
C ILE A 268 13.40 9.30 -0.21
N LEU A 269 12.50 8.62 -0.91
CA LEU A 269 12.87 7.72 -2.02
C LEU A 269 13.67 8.44 -3.13
N ILE A 270 13.28 9.67 -3.47
CA ILE A 270 13.93 10.52 -4.47
C ILE A 270 15.43 10.72 -4.18
N ARG A 271 15.85 10.67 -2.90
CA ARG A 271 17.26 10.79 -2.50
C ARG A 271 18.12 9.67 -3.07
N TYR A 272 17.62 8.44 -3.13
CA TYR A 272 18.38 7.30 -3.66
C TYR A 272 18.71 7.48 -5.14
N LEU A 273 17.82 8.12 -5.90
CA LEU A 273 18.01 8.34 -7.32
C LEU A 273 18.92 9.53 -7.62
N PHE A 274 18.80 10.65 -6.89
CA PHE A 274 19.43 11.91 -7.31
C PHE A 274 20.63 12.37 -6.48
N LEU A 275 20.69 12.05 -5.19
CA LEU A 275 21.77 12.53 -4.32
C LEU A 275 23.13 11.98 -4.82
N ASP A 276 24.19 12.79 -4.85
CA ASP A 276 25.54 12.40 -5.28
C ASP A 276 25.62 11.73 -6.68
N THR A 277 24.68 12.04 -7.57
CA THR A 277 24.65 11.52 -8.95
C THR A 277 24.56 12.64 -9.97
N ASN A 278 24.83 12.34 -11.24
CA ASN A 278 24.56 13.27 -12.33
C ASN A 278 23.04 13.32 -12.63
N MET A 279 22.33 14.20 -11.92
CA MET A 279 20.87 14.31 -11.99
C MET A 279 20.36 14.57 -13.42
N THR A 280 21.02 15.45 -14.17
CA THR A 280 20.65 15.73 -15.57
C THR A 280 20.71 14.48 -16.42
N LEU A 281 21.81 13.72 -16.31
CA LEU A 281 21.97 12.48 -17.05
C LEU A 281 20.91 11.45 -16.66
N ILE A 282 20.62 11.29 -15.36
CA ILE A 282 19.56 10.38 -14.87
C ILE A 282 18.20 10.75 -15.45
N ILE A 283 17.86 12.04 -15.51
CA ILE A 283 16.58 12.47 -16.07
C ILE A 283 16.50 12.14 -17.58
N GLU A 284 17.57 12.39 -18.33
CA GLU A 284 17.61 12.16 -19.79
C GLU A 284 17.67 10.69 -20.21
N SER A 285 18.17 9.85 -19.32
CA SER A 285 18.41 8.44 -19.60
C SER A 285 17.35 7.55 -18.98
N VAL A 286 17.09 7.71 -17.69
CA VAL A 286 16.17 6.88 -16.90
C VAL A 286 14.77 7.48 -16.90
N VAL A 287 14.58 8.68 -16.33
CA VAL A 287 13.24 9.23 -16.08
C VAL A 287 12.48 9.50 -17.38
N ALA A 288 13.15 10.06 -18.40
CA ALA A 288 12.55 10.37 -19.69
C ALA A 288 12.12 9.14 -20.48
N LYS A 289 12.62 7.95 -20.14
CA LYS A 289 12.16 6.70 -20.76
C LYS A 289 10.91 6.14 -20.07
N LEU A 290 10.66 6.46 -18.80
CA LEU A 290 9.54 5.91 -18.05
C LEU A 290 8.22 6.29 -18.72
N PHE A 291 8.05 7.57 -19.01
CA PHE A 291 6.78 8.13 -19.49
C PHE A 291 6.86 8.51 -20.97
N ASN A 292 5.73 8.38 -21.66
CA ASN A 292 5.58 8.91 -23.00
C ASN A 292 5.43 10.44 -22.90
N LYS A 293 6.34 11.17 -23.55
CA LYS A 293 6.37 12.63 -23.51
C LYS A 293 5.13 13.27 -24.13
N GLU A 294 4.63 12.76 -25.25
CA GLU A 294 3.44 13.30 -25.91
C GLU A 294 2.20 13.16 -25.02
N THR A 295 2.03 12.00 -24.38
CA THR A 295 0.95 11.78 -23.41
C THR A 295 1.06 12.74 -22.23
N LEU A 296 2.25 12.90 -21.65
CA LEU A 296 2.44 13.86 -20.54
C LEU A 296 2.22 15.31 -20.98
N ASP A 297 2.70 15.71 -22.16
CA ASP A 297 2.52 17.07 -22.69
C ASP A 297 1.04 17.41 -22.87
N ASN A 298 0.23 16.44 -23.30
CA ASN A 298 -1.23 16.59 -23.40
C ASN A 298 -1.86 16.81 -22.02
N PHE A 299 -1.48 16.03 -21.00
CA PHE A 299 -1.92 16.24 -19.62
C PHE A 299 -1.48 17.61 -19.09
N MET A 300 -0.20 17.98 -19.23
CA MET A 300 0.31 19.25 -18.74
C MET A 300 -0.44 20.45 -19.34
N LYS A 301 -0.70 20.44 -20.65
CA LYS A 301 -1.50 21.47 -21.32
C LYS A 301 -2.94 21.52 -20.84
N SER A 302 -3.54 20.37 -20.51
CA SER A 302 -4.92 20.33 -20.02
C SER A 302 -5.10 21.09 -18.69
N PHE A 303 -4.07 21.07 -17.82
CA PHE A 303 -4.12 21.73 -16.52
C PHE A 303 -4.15 23.27 -16.59
N LEU A 304 -3.81 23.87 -17.73
CA LEU A 304 -4.03 25.30 -17.96
C LEU A 304 -5.51 25.67 -17.98
N LYS A 305 -6.41 24.71 -18.25
CA LYS A 305 -7.87 24.91 -18.25
C LYS A 305 -8.46 24.56 -16.88
N ASP A 306 -8.32 23.31 -16.45
CA ASP A 306 -8.93 22.78 -15.22
C ASP A 306 -8.25 21.47 -14.75
N ASP A 307 -8.79 20.84 -13.70
CA ASP A 307 -8.30 19.59 -13.11
C ASP A 307 -9.00 18.33 -13.64
N SER A 308 -9.78 18.41 -14.73
CA SER A 308 -10.61 17.29 -15.22
C SER A 308 -9.80 16.05 -15.61
N GLN A 309 -8.58 16.24 -16.09
CA GLN A 309 -7.67 15.17 -16.53
C GLN A 309 -6.73 14.69 -15.40
N TRP A 310 -6.90 15.20 -14.16
CA TRP A 310 -6.02 14.88 -13.06
C TRP A 310 -6.07 13.39 -12.71
N ASP A 311 -7.27 12.82 -12.58
CA ASP A 311 -7.46 11.42 -12.23
C ASP A 311 -6.75 10.48 -13.21
N GLU A 312 -6.94 10.71 -14.52
CA GLU A 312 -6.30 9.95 -15.60
C GLU A 312 -4.77 10.12 -15.60
N CYS A 313 -4.28 11.33 -15.35
CA CYS A 313 -2.85 11.61 -15.23
C CYS A 313 -2.23 10.84 -14.05
N ILE A 314 -2.87 10.84 -12.86
CA ILE A 314 -2.36 10.09 -11.71
C ILE A 314 -2.39 8.57 -11.98
N LEU A 315 -3.45 8.05 -12.59
CA LEU A 315 -3.52 6.66 -13.00
C LEU A 315 -2.43 6.30 -14.03
N TYR A 316 -2.09 7.21 -14.93
CA TYR A 316 -1.02 7.02 -15.91
C TYR A 316 0.37 6.99 -15.25
N ILE A 317 0.71 8.01 -14.46
CA ILE A 317 2.07 8.12 -13.89
C ILE A 317 2.34 7.07 -12.82
N THR A 318 1.29 6.52 -12.20
CA THR A 318 1.40 5.43 -11.23
C THR A 318 1.26 4.04 -11.85
N ASP A 319 1.04 3.92 -13.17
CA ASP A 319 1.00 2.63 -13.84
C ASP A 319 2.42 2.05 -13.92
N TYR A 320 2.62 0.99 -13.13
CA TYR A 320 3.89 0.30 -13.04
C TYR A 320 4.37 -0.30 -14.38
N LYS A 321 3.49 -0.57 -15.35
CA LYS A 321 3.88 -1.12 -16.66
C LYS A 321 4.91 -0.24 -17.37
N HIS A 322 4.84 1.07 -17.16
CA HIS A 322 5.82 2.04 -17.65
C HIS A 322 7.22 1.81 -17.06
N TYR A 323 7.28 1.60 -15.74
CA TYR A 323 8.52 1.33 -15.02
C TYR A 323 9.14 0.00 -15.43
N LYS A 324 8.35 -1.08 -15.43
CA LYS A 324 8.79 -2.40 -15.88
C LYS A 324 9.43 -2.36 -17.26
N LYS A 325 8.75 -1.73 -18.23
CA LYS A 325 9.16 -1.77 -19.63
C LYS A 325 10.43 -0.94 -19.87
N ASN A 326 10.54 0.21 -19.23
CA ASN A 326 11.45 1.26 -19.70
C ASN A 326 12.62 1.56 -18.75
N PHE A 327 12.51 1.22 -17.45
CA PHE A 327 13.52 1.60 -16.45
C PHE A 327 14.91 1.08 -16.78
N PHE A 328 15.07 -0.24 -16.97
CA PHE A 328 16.37 -0.87 -17.25
C PHE A 328 16.99 -0.43 -18.57
N ALA A 329 16.17 -0.22 -19.60
CA ALA A 329 16.63 0.36 -20.86
C ALA A 329 17.15 1.80 -20.67
N GLY A 330 16.65 2.52 -19.66
CA GLY A 330 17.14 3.83 -19.27
C GLY A 330 18.44 3.76 -18.49
N VAL A 331 18.55 2.82 -17.54
CA VAL A 331 19.78 2.55 -16.79
C VAL A 331 20.92 2.14 -17.72
N GLN A 332 20.65 1.28 -18.71
CA GLN A 332 21.65 0.92 -19.72
C GLN A 332 22.13 2.15 -20.51
N LYS A 333 21.21 3.04 -20.92
CA LYS A 333 21.57 4.30 -21.59
C LYS A 333 22.40 5.21 -20.69
N TYR A 334 22.08 5.28 -19.40
CA TYR A 334 22.84 6.02 -18.39
C TYR A 334 24.29 5.56 -18.38
N LEU A 335 24.51 4.24 -18.19
CA LEU A 335 25.85 3.64 -18.12
C LEU A 335 26.68 3.91 -19.37
N ILE A 336 26.12 3.62 -20.54
CA ILE A 336 26.83 3.83 -21.81
C ILE A 336 27.24 5.30 -21.96
N THR A 337 26.36 6.22 -21.58
CA THR A 337 26.64 7.66 -21.71
C THR A 337 27.66 8.13 -20.67
N ALA A 338 27.60 7.60 -19.44
CA ALA A 338 28.56 7.86 -18.39
C ALA A 338 29.96 7.39 -18.81
N LEU A 339 30.10 6.14 -19.25
CA LEU A 339 31.36 5.54 -19.71
C LEU A 339 31.98 6.29 -20.89
N LYS A 340 31.17 6.68 -21.89
CA LYS A 340 31.63 7.43 -23.06
C LYS A 340 32.16 8.82 -22.71
N LYS A 341 31.51 9.55 -21.77
CA LYS A 341 32.01 10.85 -21.29
C LYS A 341 33.36 10.74 -20.62
N GLU A 342 33.70 9.54 -20.20
CA GLU A 342 34.85 9.19 -19.39
C GLU A 342 35.94 8.49 -20.22
N GLY A 343 35.78 8.45 -21.56
CA GLY A 343 36.76 7.97 -22.52
C GLY A 343 36.92 6.45 -22.59
N ILE A 344 36.01 5.67 -21.97
CA ILE A 344 36.03 4.20 -21.99
C ILE A 344 35.20 3.68 -23.17
N ASP A 345 35.71 2.68 -23.88
CA ASP A 345 34.90 1.90 -24.82
C ASP A 345 33.93 1.00 -24.00
N PRO A 346 32.61 1.20 -24.10
CA PRO A 346 31.63 0.37 -23.39
C PRO A 346 31.67 -1.13 -23.78
N PHE A 347 32.43 -1.49 -24.82
CA PHE A 347 32.53 -2.83 -25.40
C PHE A 347 33.92 -3.45 -25.28
N ASP A 348 34.83 -2.91 -24.44
CA ASP A 348 36.10 -3.58 -24.11
C ASP A 348 35.85 -4.93 -23.39
N GLU A 349 36.55 -5.99 -23.84
CA GLU A 349 36.39 -7.39 -23.39
C GLU A 349 36.56 -7.59 -21.86
N ASP A 350 37.28 -6.69 -21.17
CA ASP A 350 37.53 -6.74 -19.72
C ASP A 350 36.25 -6.60 -18.84
N ILE A 351 35.17 -6.03 -19.38
CA ILE A 351 33.89 -5.90 -18.65
C ILE A 351 33.10 -7.23 -18.67
N GLU A 352 33.28 -8.07 -19.69
CA GLU A 352 32.66 -9.40 -19.74
C GLU A 352 33.35 -10.41 -18.80
N GLU A 353 34.67 -10.30 -18.60
CA GLU A 353 35.39 -11.14 -17.62
C GLU A 353 35.02 -10.83 -16.16
N SER A 354 34.60 -9.61 -15.85
CA SER A 354 34.27 -9.21 -14.47
C SER A 354 32.85 -9.57 -14.06
N GLY A 355 31.91 -9.70 -15.01
CA GLY A 355 30.55 -10.20 -14.76
C GLY A 355 30.43 -11.73 -14.71
N SER A 356 31.35 -12.46 -15.35
CA SER A 356 31.36 -13.92 -15.42
C SER A 356 32.07 -14.61 -14.24
N ARG A 357 32.83 -13.87 -13.42
CA ARG A 357 33.52 -14.41 -12.22
C ARG A 357 32.73 -14.29 -10.91
N ILE A 358 31.50 -13.77 -10.93
CA ILE A 358 30.61 -13.72 -9.76
C ILE A 358 29.77 -15.00 -9.72
N GLY A 359 30.46 -16.13 -9.61
CA GLY A 359 29.87 -17.46 -9.52
C GLY A 359 30.98 -18.46 -9.23
N ASP A 360 31.04 -18.88 -7.97
CA ASP A 360 31.34 -20.25 -7.53
C ASP A 360 32.38 -20.45 -6.40
N ASP A 361 33.12 -19.44 -5.92
CA ASP A 361 34.00 -19.62 -4.73
C ASP A 361 34.05 -18.42 -3.77
N GLU A 362 33.49 -18.57 -2.57
CA GLU A 362 33.43 -17.55 -1.50
C GLU A 362 34.80 -17.12 -0.97
N GLU A 363 35.85 -17.92 -1.14
CA GLU A 363 37.21 -17.61 -0.64
C GLU A 363 38.04 -16.67 -1.55
N SER A 364 37.58 -16.36 -2.76
CA SER A 364 38.35 -15.55 -3.73
C SER A 364 38.01 -14.04 -3.72
N ILE A 365 36.99 -13.62 -2.96
CA ILE A 365 36.46 -12.25 -2.97
C ILE A 365 37.34 -11.28 -2.16
N GLU A 366 38.05 -11.75 -1.12
CA GLU A 366 38.75 -10.87 -0.18
C GLU A 366 40.02 -10.18 -0.75
N ASN A 367 40.58 -10.69 -1.86
CA ASN A 367 41.83 -10.17 -2.44
C ASN A 367 41.67 -9.49 -3.82
N LEU A 368 40.44 -9.29 -4.30
CA LEU A 368 40.19 -8.56 -5.54
C LEU A 368 40.28 -7.05 -5.29
N LYS A 369 41.39 -6.42 -5.71
CA LYS A 369 41.51 -4.96 -5.83
C LYS A 369 40.63 -4.48 -6.99
N ILE A 370 39.32 -4.36 -6.75
CA ILE A 370 38.39 -3.72 -7.68
C ILE A 370 38.86 -2.25 -7.85
N PRO A 371 39.10 -1.78 -9.08
CA PRO A 371 39.44 -0.39 -9.35
C PRO A 371 38.43 0.57 -8.68
N GLU A 372 38.91 1.63 -8.03
CA GLU A 372 38.09 2.65 -7.34
C GLU A 372 36.93 3.19 -8.22
N ARG A 373 37.15 3.26 -9.53
CA ARG A 373 36.17 3.69 -10.53
C ARG A 373 35.03 2.70 -10.73
N ILE A 374 35.33 1.40 -10.81
CA ILE A 374 34.32 0.33 -10.86
C ILE A 374 33.56 0.25 -9.54
N LYS A 375 34.23 0.50 -8.41
CA LYS A 375 33.54 0.63 -7.10
C LYS A 375 32.59 1.82 -7.05
N LYS A 376 32.94 2.96 -7.66
CA LYS A 376 32.09 4.16 -7.71
C LYS A 376 30.86 3.95 -8.60
N GLU A 377 31.04 3.36 -9.78
CA GLU A 377 29.93 2.99 -10.68
C GLU A 377 29.07 1.87 -10.10
N SER A 378 29.67 0.89 -9.42
CA SER A 378 28.95 -0.14 -8.64
C SER A 378 28.07 0.48 -7.55
N LYS A 379 28.55 1.50 -6.83
CA LYS A 379 27.74 2.23 -5.83
C LYS A 379 26.60 3.04 -6.46
N ILE A 380 26.81 3.67 -7.62
CA ILE A 380 25.74 4.38 -8.34
C ILE A 380 24.70 3.40 -8.86
N MET A 381 25.14 2.26 -9.41
CA MET A 381 24.26 1.17 -9.82
C MET A 381 23.44 0.64 -8.65
N GLU A 382 24.09 0.34 -7.52
CA GLU A 382 23.42 -0.11 -6.30
C GLU A 382 22.35 0.89 -5.85
N LYS A 383 22.62 2.20 -5.91
CA LYS A 383 21.64 3.25 -5.59
C LYS A 383 20.45 3.28 -6.54
N ILE A 384 20.68 3.20 -7.85
CA ILE A 384 19.62 3.17 -8.88
C ILE A 384 18.76 1.91 -8.73
N LEU A 385 19.39 0.77 -8.46
CA LEU A 385 18.71 -0.50 -8.23
C LEU A 385 17.93 -0.49 -6.90
N ASN A 386 18.50 0.05 -5.82
CA ASN A 386 17.81 0.24 -4.55
C ASN A 386 16.62 1.18 -4.69
N PHE A 387 16.73 2.26 -5.48
CA PHE A 387 15.60 3.10 -5.85
C PHE A 387 14.51 2.28 -6.53
N PHE A 388 14.85 1.44 -7.51
CA PHE A 388 13.88 0.62 -8.21
C PHE A 388 13.19 -0.39 -7.28
N ILE A 389 13.91 -1.14 -6.44
CA ILE A 389 13.31 -2.06 -5.44
C ILE A 389 12.37 -1.30 -4.51
N THR A 390 12.81 -0.13 -4.04
CA THR A 390 12.04 0.65 -3.07
C THR A 390 10.81 1.29 -3.70
N LEU A 391 10.88 1.66 -4.98
CA LEU A 391 9.74 2.10 -5.75
C LEU A 391 8.77 0.94 -6.02
N LEU A 392 9.28 -0.23 -6.43
CA LEU A 392 8.52 -1.46 -6.63
C LEU A 392 7.77 -1.88 -5.37
N GLY A 393 8.47 -1.96 -4.25
CA GLY A 393 7.89 -2.36 -2.97
C GLY A 393 6.81 -1.40 -2.48
N GLY A 394 6.79 -0.17 -2.99
CA GLY A 394 5.76 0.82 -2.70
C GLY A 394 4.50 0.69 -3.54
N PHE A 395 4.53 0.11 -4.74
CA PHE A 395 3.40 0.25 -5.69
C PHE A 395 2.17 -0.59 -5.38
N TRP A 396 2.32 -1.66 -4.62
CA TRP A 396 1.21 -2.58 -4.34
C TRP A 396 1.08 -2.87 -2.88
N ILE A 397 -0.18 -3.02 -2.49
CA ILE A 397 -0.52 -3.47 -1.16
C ILE A 397 -1.67 -4.48 -1.26
N ALA A 398 -1.54 -5.57 -0.52
CA ALA A 398 -2.57 -6.60 -0.44
C ALA A 398 -3.75 -6.15 0.44
N ARG A 399 -4.42 -5.01 0.13
CA ARG A 399 -5.49 -4.42 0.98
C ARG A 399 -6.55 -3.68 0.15
N GLY A 400 -7.73 -3.49 0.73
CA GLY A 400 -8.72 -2.54 0.23
C GLY A 400 -8.24 -1.10 0.49
N GLU A 401 -7.84 -0.38 -0.54
CA GLU A 401 -7.22 0.92 -0.36
C GLU A 401 -8.25 2.05 -0.14
N SER A 402 -8.35 2.56 1.09
CA SER A 402 -9.28 3.67 1.40
C SER A 402 -8.92 4.97 0.68
N LEU A 403 -7.64 5.17 0.38
CA LEU A 403 -7.16 6.32 -0.39
C LEU A 403 -7.68 6.33 -1.83
N PHE A 404 -7.86 5.18 -2.47
CA PHE A 404 -8.46 5.11 -3.80
C PHE A 404 -9.89 5.68 -3.75
N LEU A 405 -10.73 5.24 -2.81
CA LEU A 405 -12.08 5.79 -2.68
C LEU A 405 -12.07 7.29 -2.32
N ARG A 406 -11.15 7.75 -1.47
CA ARG A 406 -11.07 9.18 -1.10
C ARG A 406 -10.66 10.07 -2.28
N LEU A 407 -9.75 9.59 -3.12
CA LEU A 407 -9.28 10.33 -4.29
C LEU A 407 -10.29 10.30 -5.44
N TYR A 408 -10.79 9.12 -5.78
CA TYR A 408 -11.56 8.90 -7.01
C TYR A 408 -13.07 8.78 -6.81
N LYS A 409 -13.52 8.44 -5.60
CA LYS A 409 -14.94 8.20 -5.27
C LYS A 409 -15.41 8.90 -3.96
N PRO A 410 -15.06 10.18 -3.71
CA PRO A 410 -15.37 10.83 -2.43
C PRO A 410 -16.88 10.95 -2.16
N ASN A 411 -17.70 11.09 -3.20
CA ASN A 411 -19.16 11.15 -3.07
C ASN A 411 -19.74 9.85 -2.52
N LEU A 412 -19.19 8.70 -2.95
CA LEU A 412 -19.63 7.39 -2.47
C LEU A 412 -19.39 7.24 -0.95
N LEU A 413 -18.25 7.71 -0.44
CA LEU A 413 -17.97 7.73 0.99
C LEU A 413 -18.96 8.64 1.74
N LYS A 414 -19.22 9.84 1.22
CA LYS A 414 -20.16 10.80 1.81
C LYS A 414 -21.59 10.25 1.88
N GLU A 415 -22.02 9.52 0.86
CA GLU A 415 -23.37 8.98 0.76
C GLU A 415 -23.57 7.71 1.58
N LEU A 416 -22.57 6.82 1.68
CA LEU A 416 -22.73 5.50 2.31
C LEU A 416 -22.30 5.44 3.77
N ILE A 417 -21.29 6.18 4.21
CA ILE A 417 -20.82 6.15 5.60
C ILE A 417 -21.72 6.99 6.51
N THR A 418 -22.04 6.49 7.70
CA THR A 418 -22.83 7.20 8.73
C THR A 418 -21.96 7.55 9.92
N THR A 419 -22.34 8.57 10.70
CA THR A 419 -21.54 9.06 11.84
C THR A 419 -22.24 9.01 13.19
N ASN A 420 -23.43 8.40 13.26
CA ASN A 420 -24.14 8.28 14.52
C ASN A 420 -23.69 7.05 15.29
N TYR A 421 -22.76 7.24 16.23
CA TYR A 421 -22.24 6.22 17.15
C TYR A 421 -22.79 6.35 18.57
N GLU A 422 -23.81 7.19 18.81
CA GLU A 422 -24.29 7.51 20.16
C GLU A 422 -25.06 6.34 20.81
N ASN A 423 -25.59 5.41 20.02
CA ASN A 423 -26.42 4.30 20.48
C ASN A 423 -25.94 2.94 19.94
N LEU A 424 -24.65 2.65 20.06
CA LEU A 424 -24.08 1.36 19.65
C LEU A 424 -24.62 0.21 20.52
N LYS A 425 -25.08 -0.85 19.86
CA LYS A 425 -25.47 -2.10 20.54
C LYS A 425 -24.25 -2.77 21.17
N GLU A 426 -24.46 -3.65 22.16
CA GLU A 426 -23.39 -4.44 22.78
C GLU A 426 -22.56 -5.23 21.75
N THR A 427 -23.22 -5.78 20.72
CA THR A 427 -22.55 -6.44 19.60
C THR A 427 -21.59 -5.55 18.83
N ALA A 428 -21.97 -4.29 18.63
CA ALA A 428 -21.13 -3.30 17.97
C ALA A 428 -19.94 -2.93 18.87
N LEU A 429 -20.17 -2.71 20.17
CA LEU A 429 -19.11 -2.42 21.14
C LEU A 429 -18.07 -3.54 21.20
N HIS A 430 -18.48 -4.81 21.15
CA HIS A 430 -17.55 -5.94 21.11
C HIS A 430 -16.71 -5.94 19.82
N THR A 431 -17.36 -5.75 18.68
CA THR A 431 -16.70 -5.78 17.36
C THR A 431 -15.69 -4.63 17.24
N TYR A 432 -16.14 -3.39 17.44
CA TYR A 432 -15.26 -2.22 17.39
C TYR A 432 -14.21 -2.24 18.51
N GLY A 433 -14.52 -2.75 19.69
CA GLY A 433 -13.55 -2.92 20.77
C GLY A 433 -12.38 -3.82 20.36
N GLY A 434 -12.66 -4.95 19.70
CA GLY A 434 -11.64 -5.84 19.16
C GLY A 434 -10.82 -5.20 18.02
N LEU A 435 -11.49 -4.47 17.12
CA LEU A 435 -10.83 -3.72 16.05
C LEU A 435 -9.91 -2.61 16.60
N LEU A 436 -10.38 -1.83 17.57
CA LEU A 436 -9.59 -0.77 18.22
C LEU A 436 -8.40 -1.34 18.97
N TYR A 437 -8.56 -2.49 19.62
CA TYR A 437 -7.46 -3.20 20.26
C TYR A 437 -6.38 -3.57 19.24
N SER A 438 -6.77 -4.22 18.13
CA SER A 438 -5.84 -4.59 17.04
C SER A 438 -5.16 -3.36 16.43
N TYR A 439 -5.92 -2.30 16.19
CA TYR A 439 -5.44 -1.03 15.68
C TYR A 439 -4.37 -0.41 16.59
N GLY A 440 -4.62 -0.35 17.90
CA GLY A 440 -3.65 0.19 18.88
C GLY A 440 -2.33 -0.58 18.91
N LYS A 441 -2.38 -1.92 18.74
CA LYS A 441 -1.19 -2.77 18.62
C LYS A 441 -0.40 -2.48 17.35
N ASN A 442 -1.08 -2.30 16.22
CA ASN A 442 -0.40 -1.99 14.97
C ASN A 442 0.27 -0.62 14.99
N ILE A 443 -0.38 0.41 15.56
CA ILE A 443 0.23 1.73 15.71
C ILE A 443 1.59 1.63 16.40
N PHE A 444 1.67 0.84 17.47
CA PHE A 444 2.92 0.65 18.21
C PHE A 444 4.05 0.14 17.30
N TYR A 445 3.80 -0.89 16.49
CA TYR A 445 4.82 -1.45 15.59
C TYR A 445 5.22 -0.47 14.48
N TYR A 446 4.24 0.20 13.88
CA TYR A 446 4.49 1.20 12.83
C TYR A 446 5.33 2.36 13.35
N LYS A 447 4.98 2.87 14.54
CA LYS A 447 5.75 3.92 15.23
C LYS A 447 7.16 3.44 15.54
N TYR A 448 7.30 2.26 16.15
CA TYR A 448 8.61 1.70 16.51
C TYR A 448 9.53 1.61 15.30
N ILE A 449 9.02 1.15 14.16
CA ILE A 449 9.82 1.09 12.92
C ILE A 449 10.17 2.50 12.43
N SER A 450 9.18 3.40 12.35
CA SER A 450 9.40 4.76 11.86
C SER A 450 10.46 5.50 12.67
N GLU A 451 10.44 5.38 14.00
CA GLU A 451 11.45 5.94 14.90
C GLU A 451 12.84 5.34 14.65
N ASN A 452 12.96 4.02 14.52
CA ASN A 452 14.23 3.38 14.24
C ASN A 452 14.81 3.79 12.87
N VAL A 453 13.96 3.90 11.84
CA VAL A 453 14.36 4.38 10.51
C VAL A 453 14.82 5.84 10.57
N ARG A 454 14.09 6.71 11.29
CA ARG A 454 14.47 8.12 11.50
C ARG A 454 15.81 8.27 12.21
N LEU A 455 16.13 7.35 13.12
CA LEU A 455 17.44 7.30 13.79
C LEU A 455 18.57 6.78 12.87
N GLY A 456 18.30 6.49 11.60
CA GLY A 456 19.28 6.00 10.64
C GLY A 456 19.67 4.53 10.84
N ARG A 457 18.91 3.77 11.64
CA ARG A 457 19.21 2.35 11.89
C ARG A 457 18.86 1.52 10.66
N GLN A 458 19.87 0.86 10.10
CA GLN A 458 19.68 -0.03 8.94
C GLN A 458 19.09 -1.39 9.34
N LYS A 459 19.33 -1.85 10.57
CA LYS A 459 18.81 -3.12 11.13
C LYS A 459 18.41 -2.90 12.58
N PHE A 460 17.26 -3.43 12.98
CA PHE A 460 16.77 -3.41 14.36
C PHE A 460 15.79 -4.58 14.58
N TYR A 461 15.61 -4.98 15.84
CA TYR A 461 14.69 -6.05 16.20
C TYR A 461 13.33 -5.49 16.57
N LEU A 462 12.27 -6.12 16.08
CA LEU A 462 10.92 -5.81 16.51
C LEU A 462 10.63 -6.49 17.85
N PRO A 463 10.09 -5.76 18.84
CA PRO A 463 9.70 -6.36 20.11
C PRO A 463 8.59 -7.39 19.89
N THR A 464 8.58 -8.46 20.68
CA THR A 464 7.58 -9.53 20.56
C THR A 464 6.24 -9.19 21.21
N LYS A 465 6.18 -8.17 22.06
CA LYS A 465 4.93 -7.69 22.67
C LYS A 465 4.90 -6.18 22.61
N SER A 466 3.74 -5.61 22.35
CA SER A 466 3.62 -4.15 22.40
C SER A 466 3.72 -3.70 23.86
N THR A 467 4.52 -2.67 24.14
CA THR A 467 4.52 -2.03 25.46
C THR A 467 3.35 -1.05 25.62
N SER A 468 2.66 -0.70 24.54
CA SER A 468 1.47 0.14 24.59
C SER A 468 0.32 -0.56 25.32
N LYS A 469 -0.11 0.06 26.43
CA LYS A 469 -1.35 -0.30 27.14
C LYS A 469 -2.55 0.51 26.67
N ASN A 470 -2.33 1.56 25.87
CA ASN A 470 -3.36 2.52 25.50
C ASN A 470 -4.02 2.14 24.17
N THR A 471 -5.33 1.98 24.19
CA THR A 471 -6.15 1.89 22.98
C THR A 471 -6.53 3.31 22.55
N TYR A 472 -6.16 3.74 21.34
CA TYR A 472 -6.63 5.01 20.80
C TYR A 472 -8.07 4.83 20.37
N SER A 473 -9.01 5.57 20.95
CA SER A 473 -10.42 5.48 20.59
C SER A 473 -11.05 6.88 20.57
N ASN A 474 -11.61 7.25 19.43
CA ASN A 474 -12.55 8.36 19.27
C ASN A 474 -13.53 8.02 18.12
N PHE A 475 -14.65 8.73 18.03
CA PHE A 475 -15.64 8.47 16.98
C PHE A 475 -15.09 8.65 15.57
N HIS A 476 -14.11 9.53 15.40
CA HIS A 476 -13.41 9.69 14.14
C HIS A 476 -12.66 8.41 13.71
N ILE A 477 -12.09 7.63 14.63
CA ILE A 477 -11.47 6.34 14.33
C ILE A 477 -12.51 5.33 13.85
N LEU A 478 -13.68 5.26 14.51
CA LEU A 478 -14.76 4.36 14.09
C LEU A 478 -15.23 4.68 12.67
N ARG A 479 -15.37 5.97 12.32
CA ARG A 479 -15.67 6.37 10.95
C ARG A 479 -14.62 5.91 9.95
N LEU A 480 -13.34 6.06 10.28
CA LEU A 480 -12.31 5.60 9.36
C LEU A 480 -12.35 4.08 9.21
N MET A 481 -12.75 3.34 10.26
CA MET A 481 -12.97 1.88 10.16
C MET A 481 -14.08 1.60 9.15
N ASP A 482 -15.22 2.29 9.26
CA ASP A 482 -16.33 2.12 8.32
C ASP A 482 -15.92 2.49 6.87
N GLU A 483 -15.16 3.57 6.69
CA GLU A 483 -14.59 3.95 5.37
C GLU A 483 -13.67 2.85 4.81
N SER A 484 -12.83 2.29 5.66
CA SER A 484 -11.92 1.18 5.35
C SER A 484 -12.72 -0.09 4.97
N ALA A 485 -13.75 -0.42 5.74
CA ALA A 485 -14.60 -1.57 5.48
C ALA A 485 -15.33 -1.44 4.14
N LEU A 486 -15.83 -0.24 3.83
CA LEU A 486 -16.41 0.05 2.52
C LEU A 486 -15.37 -0.08 1.39
N ALA A 487 -14.15 0.43 1.59
CA ALA A 487 -13.05 0.29 0.63
C ALA A 487 -12.69 -1.17 0.35
N ILE A 488 -12.70 -2.03 1.37
CA ILE A 488 -12.46 -3.46 1.24
C ILE A 488 -13.58 -4.17 0.48
N ILE A 489 -14.84 -3.84 0.76
CA ILE A 489 -15.99 -4.44 0.05
C ILE A 489 -15.99 -4.03 -1.42
N LEU A 490 -15.61 -2.79 -1.72
CA LEU A 490 -15.57 -2.25 -3.07
C LEU A 490 -14.20 -2.39 -3.76
N GLN A 491 -13.22 -3.04 -3.14
CA GLN A 491 -11.86 -3.15 -3.69
C GLN A 491 -11.79 -3.76 -5.10
N ASP A 492 -12.84 -4.47 -5.53
CA ASP A 492 -12.95 -5.06 -6.86
C ASP A 492 -13.07 -4.01 -7.99
N ILE A 493 -13.28 -2.72 -7.67
CA ILE A 493 -13.19 -1.60 -8.64
C ILE A 493 -11.76 -1.06 -8.77
N ASN A 494 -10.87 -1.37 -7.82
CA ASN A 494 -9.52 -0.79 -7.78
C ASN A 494 -8.67 -1.34 -8.95
N PRO A 495 -7.82 -0.51 -9.56
CA PRO A 495 -6.93 -0.95 -10.63
C PRO A 495 -5.94 -2.00 -10.14
N LYS A 496 -5.79 -3.06 -10.93
CA LYS A 496 -4.85 -4.16 -10.68
C LYS A 496 -3.92 -4.38 -11.89
N ASP A 497 -2.65 -4.02 -11.72
CA ASP A 497 -1.65 -4.09 -12.78
C ASP A 497 -1.12 -5.51 -13.02
N ILE A 498 -1.07 -6.32 -11.97
CA ILE A 498 -0.54 -7.69 -12.01
C ILE A 498 -1.69 -8.67 -11.80
N LYS A 499 -2.03 -9.40 -12.86
CA LYS A 499 -3.07 -10.43 -12.84
C LYS A 499 -2.44 -11.81 -12.90
N ILE A 500 -2.65 -12.60 -11.84
CA ILE A 500 -2.14 -13.97 -11.75
C ILE A 500 -3.23 -14.92 -12.23
N TYR A 501 -3.00 -15.56 -13.38
CA TYR A 501 -3.91 -16.56 -13.94
C TYR A 501 -3.53 -17.96 -13.48
N ASN A 502 -4.53 -18.75 -13.12
CA ASN A 502 -4.33 -20.16 -12.84
C ASN A 502 -4.31 -20.97 -14.15
N LYS A 503 -3.40 -21.94 -14.27
CA LYS A 503 -3.24 -22.81 -15.45
C LYS A 503 -3.53 -24.29 -15.15
N ASN A 504 -3.83 -24.66 -13.90
CA ASN A 504 -4.14 -26.03 -13.53
C ASN A 504 -5.50 -26.44 -14.14
N LYS A 505 -5.50 -27.48 -14.99
CA LYS A 505 -6.68 -27.93 -15.73
C LYS A 505 -7.82 -28.38 -14.81
N LEU A 506 -7.52 -29.23 -13.82
CA LEU A 506 -8.51 -29.75 -12.89
C LEU A 506 -9.18 -28.61 -12.12
N LEU A 507 -8.38 -27.65 -11.65
CA LEU A 507 -8.90 -26.52 -10.88
C LEU A 507 -9.75 -25.56 -11.74
N ILE A 508 -9.38 -25.34 -13.01
CA ILE A 508 -10.22 -24.59 -13.97
C ILE A 508 -11.54 -25.32 -14.22
N GLU A 509 -11.53 -26.64 -14.34
CA GLU A 509 -12.73 -27.46 -14.52
C GLU A 509 -13.65 -27.40 -13.30
N LEU A 510 -13.11 -27.57 -12.09
CA LEU A 510 -13.85 -27.41 -10.84
C LEU A 510 -14.46 -26.00 -10.74
N PHE A 511 -13.68 -24.96 -11.02
CA PHE A 511 -14.17 -23.58 -11.01
C PHE A 511 -15.33 -23.38 -12.01
N LYS A 512 -15.20 -23.91 -13.23
CA LYS A 512 -16.25 -23.85 -14.26
C LYS A 512 -17.51 -24.59 -13.80
N ASN A 513 -17.37 -25.74 -13.16
CA ASN A 513 -18.51 -26.52 -12.66
C ASN A 513 -19.27 -25.78 -11.56
N HIS A 514 -18.55 -25.13 -10.64
CA HIS A 514 -19.15 -24.37 -9.54
C HIS A 514 -19.76 -23.03 -9.99
N PHE A 515 -19.11 -22.31 -10.91
CA PHE A 515 -19.45 -20.90 -11.17
C PHE A 515 -19.73 -20.55 -12.62
N GLY A 516 -19.37 -21.39 -13.59
CA GLY A 516 -19.36 -21.05 -15.01
C GLY A 516 -20.73 -20.61 -15.54
N LYS A 517 -21.81 -21.30 -15.16
CA LYS A 517 -23.18 -20.94 -15.57
C LYS A 517 -23.60 -19.57 -15.01
N GLU A 518 -23.31 -19.31 -13.73
CA GLU A 518 -23.66 -18.04 -13.11
C GLU A 518 -22.86 -16.87 -13.72
N ILE A 519 -21.56 -17.07 -13.94
CA ILE A 519 -20.69 -16.06 -14.58
C ILE A 519 -21.21 -15.74 -15.98
N SER A 520 -21.54 -16.76 -16.79
CA SER A 520 -22.07 -16.57 -18.14
C SER A 520 -23.35 -15.73 -18.16
N ASN A 521 -24.23 -15.90 -17.17
CA ASN A 521 -25.45 -15.10 -17.06
C ASN A 521 -25.13 -13.66 -16.63
N LEU A 522 -24.24 -13.49 -15.64
CA LEU A 522 -23.88 -12.17 -15.10
C LEU A 522 -23.23 -11.26 -16.14
N VAL A 523 -22.34 -11.78 -17.00
CA VAL A 523 -21.64 -10.96 -17.99
C VAL A 523 -22.55 -10.43 -19.11
N GLN A 524 -23.72 -11.05 -19.29
CA GLN A 524 -24.74 -10.67 -20.27
C GLN A 524 -25.75 -9.64 -19.73
N LEU A 525 -25.72 -9.35 -18.43
CA LEU A 525 -26.63 -8.38 -17.83
C LEU A 525 -26.27 -6.95 -18.26
N GLU A 526 -27.32 -6.15 -18.43
CA GLU A 526 -27.20 -4.70 -18.54
C GLU A 526 -26.62 -4.10 -17.25
N THR A 527 -26.06 -2.90 -17.34
CA THR A 527 -25.29 -2.27 -16.25
C THR A 527 -26.07 -2.23 -14.92
N THR A 528 -27.33 -1.79 -14.96
CA THR A 528 -28.21 -1.70 -13.79
C THR A 528 -28.46 -3.06 -13.15
N ASP A 529 -28.88 -4.05 -13.95
CA ASP A 529 -29.14 -5.40 -13.46
C ASP A 529 -27.87 -6.08 -12.98
N PHE A 530 -26.72 -5.79 -13.60
CA PHE A 530 -25.41 -6.27 -13.19
C PHE A 530 -25.05 -5.75 -11.80
N ILE A 531 -25.06 -4.42 -11.59
CA ILE A 531 -24.74 -3.81 -10.29
C ILE A 531 -25.67 -4.36 -9.21
N LYS A 532 -26.98 -4.38 -9.49
CA LYS A 532 -27.98 -4.92 -8.58
C LYS A 532 -27.66 -6.37 -8.20
N THR A 533 -27.43 -7.24 -9.17
CA THR A 533 -27.17 -8.66 -8.91
C THR A 533 -25.85 -8.90 -8.16
N ILE A 534 -24.88 -8.00 -8.28
CA ILE A 534 -23.60 -8.09 -7.55
C ILE A 534 -23.74 -7.63 -6.10
N TYR A 535 -24.46 -6.53 -5.84
CA TYR A 535 -24.46 -5.85 -4.55
C TYR A 535 -25.77 -5.95 -3.74
N GLN A 536 -26.85 -6.53 -4.28
CA GLN A 536 -28.12 -6.73 -3.56
C GLN A 536 -27.98 -7.53 -2.26
N ASP A 537 -26.94 -8.37 -2.16
CA ASP A 537 -26.70 -9.23 -1.00
C ASP A 537 -26.17 -8.43 0.19
N ILE A 538 -25.61 -7.23 -0.05
CA ILE A 538 -25.10 -6.32 0.99
C ILE A 538 -25.99 -5.08 1.19
N GLU A 539 -27.08 -4.93 0.42
CA GLU A 539 -27.94 -3.74 0.46
C GLU A 539 -28.60 -3.53 1.85
N HIS A 540 -28.91 -4.63 2.55
CA HIS A 540 -29.51 -4.60 3.89
C HIS A 540 -28.62 -3.91 4.95
N ILE A 541 -27.30 -3.82 4.70
CA ILE A 541 -26.33 -3.12 5.56
C ILE A 541 -26.60 -1.61 5.58
N PHE A 542 -27.01 -1.05 4.44
CA PHE A 542 -27.19 0.39 4.25
C PHE A 542 -28.67 0.78 4.40
N THR A 543 -29.24 0.54 5.58
CA THR A 543 -30.65 0.82 5.86
C THR A 543 -31.02 2.27 5.48
N ASN A 544 -32.16 2.46 4.81
CA ASN A 544 -32.64 3.75 4.28
C ASN A 544 -31.79 4.38 3.16
N LYS A 545 -30.84 3.64 2.58
CA LYS A 545 -30.07 4.07 1.40
C LYS A 545 -30.33 3.08 0.26
N ASN A 546 -30.61 3.61 -0.94
CA ASN A 546 -30.70 2.78 -2.14
C ASN A 546 -29.29 2.55 -2.67
N LEU A 547 -28.64 1.47 -2.18
CA LEU A 547 -27.25 1.17 -2.52
C LEU A 547 -27.07 1.06 -4.04
N THR A 548 -27.97 0.35 -4.71
CA THR A 548 -27.89 0.14 -6.17
C THR A 548 -27.85 1.46 -6.93
N THR A 549 -28.79 2.38 -6.63
CA THR A 549 -28.82 3.70 -7.27
C THR A 549 -27.60 4.56 -6.92
N ILE A 550 -27.07 4.44 -5.70
CA ILE A 550 -25.84 5.15 -5.32
C ILE A 550 -24.65 4.64 -6.14
N LEU A 551 -24.51 3.32 -6.30
CA LEU A 551 -23.43 2.70 -7.07
C LEU A 551 -23.53 3.04 -8.56
N GLU A 552 -24.72 2.96 -9.15
CA GLU A 552 -24.94 3.31 -10.57
C GLU A 552 -24.49 4.73 -10.93
N ARG A 553 -24.73 5.69 -10.04
CA ARG A 553 -24.34 7.09 -10.26
C ARG A 553 -22.84 7.34 -10.11
N ASN A 554 -22.16 6.50 -9.32
CA ASN A 554 -20.75 6.69 -8.97
C ASN A 554 -19.80 5.77 -9.75
N PHE A 555 -20.29 4.68 -10.35
CA PHE A 555 -19.48 3.74 -11.12
C PHE A 555 -19.39 4.14 -12.59
N ASN A 556 -18.18 4.05 -13.14
CA ASN A 556 -17.90 4.24 -14.56
C ASN A 556 -17.65 2.89 -15.26
N GLN A 557 -17.44 2.91 -16.57
CA GLN A 557 -17.23 1.70 -17.36
C GLN A 557 -15.98 0.91 -16.94
N THR A 558 -14.93 1.60 -16.49
CA THR A 558 -13.71 0.96 -15.99
C THR A 558 -13.96 0.21 -14.68
N ASP A 559 -14.75 0.78 -13.77
CA ASP A 559 -15.16 0.12 -12.53
C ASP A 559 -15.93 -1.19 -12.84
N LEU A 560 -16.89 -1.11 -13.77
CA LEU A 560 -17.68 -2.27 -14.21
C LEU A 560 -16.81 -3.35 -14.87
N TYR A 561 -15.82 -2.95 -15.67
CA TYR A 561 -14.86 -3.86 -16.27
C TYR A 561 -14.07 -4.62 -15.20
N HIS A 562 -13.55 -3.94 -14.17
CA HIS A 562 -12.82 -4.58 -13.07
C HIS A 562 -13.70 -5.55 -12.25
N ILE A 563 -14.97 -5.19 -12.01
CA ILE A 563 -15.92 -6.10 -11.34
C ILE A 563 -16.18 -7.34 -12.20
N LYS A 564 -16.38 -7.18 -13.52
CA LYS A 564 -16.57 -8.30 -14.45
C LYS A 564 -15.37 -9.24 -14.48
N GLU A 565 -14.16 -8.72 -14.42
CA GLU A 565 -12.96 -9.55 -14.29
C GLU A 565 -12.93 -10.31 -12.96
N SER A 566 -13.34 -9.66 -11.87
CA SER A 566 -13.37 -10.25 -10.53
C SER A 566 -14.34 -11.43 -10.40
N LEU A 567 -15.31 -11.58 -11.31
CA LEU A 567 -16.16 -12.78 -11.40
C LEU A 567 -15.36 -14.07 -11.56
N TYR A 568 -14.18 -13.99 -12.19
CA TYR A 568 -13.29 -15.12 -12.41
C TYR A 568 -12.32 -15.38 -11.25
N ASN A 569 -12.51 -14.72 -10.10
CA ASN A 569 -11.68 -14.89 -8.91
C ASN A 569 -12.44 -15.67 -7.84
N ILE A 570 -11.84 -16.76 -7.32
CA ILE A 570 -12.49 -17.59 -6.29
C ILE A 570 -12.78 -16.83 -4.99
N ASP A 571 -11.91 -15.89 -4.59
CA ASP A 571 -12.10 -15.05 -3.40
C ASP A 571 -13.39 -14.22 -3.50
N PHE A 572 -13.63 -13.63 -4.67
CA PHE A 572 -14.84 -12.87 -4.95
C PHE A 572 -16.10 -13.72 -4.80
N ARG A 573 -16.05 -14.96 -5.31
CA ARG A 573 -17.18 -15.89 -5.31
C ARG A 573 -17.49 -16.44 -3.92
N ILE A 574 -16.46 -16.77 -3.13
CA ILE A 574 -16.61 -17.20 -1.74
C ILE A 574 -17.17 -16.06 -0.88
N SER A 575 -16.67 -14.84 -1.07
CA SER A 575 -17.17 -13.66 -0.36
C SER A 575 -18.64 -13.39 -0.68
N LYS A 576 -19.03 -13.46 -1.97
CA LYS A 576 -20.44 -13.31 -2.39
C LYS A 576 -21.34 -14.39 -1.76
N ALA A 577 -20.88 -15.64 -1.75
CA ALA A 577 -21.63 -16.74 -1.12
C ALA A 577 -21.79 -16.52 0.39
N TYR A 578 -20.77 -15.98 1.07
CA TYR A 578 -20.88 -15.61 2.47
C TYR A 578 -21.94 -14.52 2.69
N TYR A 579 -21.94 -13.45 1.88
CA TYR A 579 -22.93 -12.37 1.98
C TYR A 579 -24.37 -12.88 1.80
N GLN A 580 -24.57 -13.78 0.83
CA GLN A 580 -25.87 -14.40 0.57
C GLN A 580 -26.38 -15.22 1.76
N GLU A 581 -25.55 -16.10 2.31
CA GLU A 581 -25.93 -16.91 3.46
C GLU A 581 -26.16 -16.05 4.70
N ASN A 582 -25.37 -14.99 4.87
CA ASN A 582 -25.50 -14.08 6.00
C ASN A 582 -26.78 -13.24 5.91
N LYS A 583 -27.14 -12.73 4.73
CA LYS A 583 -28.40 -12.01 4.47
C LYS A 583 -29.62 -12.86 4.84
N LYS A 584 -29.69 -14.11 4.38
CA LYS A 584 -30.78 -15.05 4.72
C LYS A 584 -30.95 -15.21 6.23
N GLN A 585 -29.84 -15.25 6.98
CA GLN A 585 -29.88 -15.38 8.43
C GLN A 585 -30.23 -14.05 9.12
N HIS A 586 -29.78 -12.91 8.60
CA HIS A 586 -30.10 -11.58 9.15
C HIS A 586 -31.58 -11.23 8.99
N GLU A 587 -32.19 -11.58 7.86
CA GLU A 587 -33.64 -11.45 7.62
C GLU A 587 -34.45 -12.22 8.68
N ASN A 588 -33.88 -13.29 9.24
CA ASN A 588 -34.51 -14.09 10.31
C ASN A 588 -34.16 -13.60 11.73
N GLN A 589 -32.96 -13.02 11.95
CA GLN A 589 -32.47 -12.55 13.26
C GLN A 589 -31.54 -11.34 13.13
N SER A 590 -32.03 -10.14 13.48
CA SER A 590 -31.26 -8.89 13.42
C SER A 590 -30.39 -8.65 14.68
N LEU A 591 -29.28 -9.40 14.78
CA LEU A 591 -28.34 -9.33 15.91
C LEU A 591 -27.33 -8.16 15.81
N PHE A 592 -27.03 -7.72 14.60
CA PHE A 592 -26.01 -6.71 14.30
C PHE A 592 -26.63 -5.54 13.53
N ASP A 593 -26.18 -4.32 13.83
CA ASP A 593 -26.49 -3.15 13.01
C ASP A 593 -25.69 -3.14 11.70
N GLY A 594 -26.06 -2.21 10.81
CA GLY A 594 -25.45 -2.07 9.49
C GLY A 594 -23.94 -1.87 9.55
N ASN A 595 -23.45 -0.89 10.32
CA ASN A 595 -22.02 -0.61 10.37
C ASN A 595 -21.22 -1.80 10.93
N THR A 596 -21.75 -2.51 11.93
CA THR A 596 -21.11 -3.73 12.45
C THR A 596 -21.07 -4.84 11.40
N LEU A 597 -22.14 -5.02 10.61
CA LEU A 597 -22.14 -5.99 9.49
C LEU A 597 -21.15 -5.60 8.40
N LEU A 598 -21.01 -4.29 8.12
CA LEU A 598 -20.03 -3.77 7.16
C LEU A 598 -18.61 -4.20 7.56
N GLU A 599 -18.24 -4.01 8.82
CA GLU A 599 -16.95 -4.43 9.38
C GLU A 599 -16.75 -5.95 9.29
N ILE A 600 -17.77 -6.73 9.65
CA ILE A 600 -17.70 -8.20 9.58
C ILE A 600 -17.49 -8.66 8.14
N TYR A 601 -18.21 -8.07 7.18
CA TYR A 601 -18.14 -8.45 5.77
C TYR A 601 -16.77 -8.08 5.18
N ALA A 602 -16.26 -6.90 5.51
CA ALA A 602 -14.93 -6.48 5.12
C ALA A 602 -13.84 -7.41 5.65
N GLN A 603 -13.87 -7.75 6.95
CA GLN A 603 -12.87 -8.66 7.53
C GLN A 603 -12.90 -10.06 6.90
N HIS A 604 -14.09 -10.59 6.59
CA HIS A 604 -14.21 -11.84 5.86
C HIS A 604 -13.67 -11.73 4.43
N LYS A 605 -13.95 -10.64 3.71
CA LYS A 605 -13.44 -10.42 2.35
C LYS A 605 -11.90 -10.44 2.28
N GLU A 606 -11.19 -10.10 3.35
CA GLU A 606 -9.72 -10.16 3.38
C GLU A 606 -9.16 -11.48 3.90
N THR A 607 -9.90 -12.25 4.71
CA THR A 607 -9.34 -13.38 5.47
C THR A 607 -10.05 -14.71 5.26
N LEU A 608 -11.27 -14.73 4.72
CA LEU A 608 -12.11 -15.93 4.68
C LEU A 608 -11.53 -17.01 3.75
N LEU A 609 -11.09 -16.65 2.54
CA LEU A 609 -10.45 -17.62 1.64
C LEU A 609 -9.19 -18.21 2.30
N GLY A 610 -8.33 -17.36 2.86
CA GLY A 610 -7.13 -17.80 3.58
C GLY A 610 -7.45 -18.70 4.76
N PHE A 611 -8.50 -18.37 5.53
CA PHE A 611 -8.98 -19.19 6.63
C PHE A 611 -9.50 -20.55 6.16
N LEU A 612 -10.29 -20.60 5.09
CA LEU A 612 -10.81 -21.86 4.55
C LEU A 612 -9.68 -22.77 4.03
N LEU A 613 -8.65 -22.21 3.37
CA LEU A 613 -7.48 -22.96 2.94
C LEU A 613 -6.67 -23.48 4.14
N TYR A 614 -6.45 -22.63 5.15
CA TYR A 614 -5.82 -23.04 6.41
C TYR A 614 -6.60 -24.15 7.10
N LEU A 615 -7.92 -24.01 7.22
CA LEU A 615 -8.81 -24.98 7.85
C LEU A 615 -8.78 -26.33 7.12
N THR A 616 -8.82 -26.32 5.78
CA THR A 616 -8.68 -27.55 4.97
C THR A 616 -7.40 -28.30 5.29
N ARG A 617 -6.27 -27.58 5.45
CA ARG A 617 -5.00 -28.19 5.86
C ARG A 617 -5.04 -28.71 7.29
N MET A 618 -5.54 -27.92 8.24
CA MET A 618 -5.57 -28.29 9.65
C MET A 618 -6.42 -29.53 9.91
N ILE A 619 -7.59 -29.65 9.28
CA ILE A 619 -8.50 -30.80 9.48
C ILE A 619 -7.90 -32.12 8.97
N GLN A 620 -6.98 -32.09 8.00
CA GLN A 620 -6.27 -33.31 7.59
C GLN A 620 -5.45 -33.94 8.72
N LYS A 621 -4.96 -33.12 9.65
CA LYS A 621 -4.12 -33.54 10.79
C LYS A 621 -4.87 -33.56 12.12
N HIS A 622 -5.83 -32.65 12.27
CA HIS A 622 -6.64 -32.42 13.46
C HIS A 622 -8.14 -32.50 13.11
N PRO A 623 -8.66 -33.68 12.71
CA PRO A 623 -10.00 -33.81 12.16
C PRO A 623 -11.11 -33.44 13.15
N ASN A 624 -10.85 -33.59 14.46
CA ASN A 624 -11.83 -33.33 15.51
C ASN A 624 -11.88 -31.84 15.94
N ASP A 625 -10.95 -31.01 15.47
CA ASP A 625 -10.78 -29.63 15.95
C ASP A 625 -11.42 -28.58 15.01
N LYS A 626 -12.21 -29.00 14.02
CA LYS A 626 -12.88 -28.10 13.04
C LYS A 626 -13.66 -26.97 13.72
N GLU A 627 -14.55 -27.32 14.65
CA GLU A 627 -15.40 -26.33 15.35
C GLU A 627 -14.57 -25.35 16.20
N PHE A 628 -13.48 -25.83 16.79
CA PHE A 628 -12.56 -24.97 17.54
C PHE A 628 -11.96 -23.90 16.63
N PHE A 629 -11.40 -24.27 15.47
CA PHE A 629 -10.77 -23.30 14.56
C PHE A 629 -11.77 -22.29 14.00
N ILE A 630 -12.98 -22.73 13.67
CA ILE A 630 -14.05 -21.83 13.19
C ILE A 630 -14.45 -20.84 14.29
N THR A 631 -14.62 -21.32 15.53
CA THR A 631 -14.95 -20.47 16.68
C THR A 631 -13.83 -19.47 16.97
N LEU A 632 -12.57 -19.90 16.93
CA LEU A 632 -11.40 -19.05 17.11
C LEU A 632 -11.37 -17.93 16.06
N TYR A 633 -11.62 -18.27 14.79
CA TYR A 633 -11.66 -17.30 13.71
C TYR A 633 -12.77 -16.26 13.90
N ASN A 634 -14.01 -16.69 14.12
CA ASN A 634 -15.13 -15.77 14.32
C ASN A 634 -14.94 -14.89 15.58
N ARG A 635 -14.57 -15.48 16.71
CA ARG A 635 -14.44 -14.75 17.99
C ARG A 635 -13.22 -13.83 18.02
N ASN A 636 -12.06 -14.31 17.59
CA ASN A 636 -10.78 -13.64 17.86
C ASN A 636 -10.18 -12.93 16.65
N ILE A 637 -10.52 -13.34 15.41
CA ILE A 637 -10.01 -12.72 14.19
C ILE A 637 -11.00 -11.72 13.60
N ILE A 638 -12.30 -12.05 13.65
CA ILE A 638 -13.38 -11.20 13.15
C ILE A 638 -14.02 -10.35 14.27
N HIS A 639 -13.80 -10.73 15.53
CA HIS A 639 -14.35 -10.07 16.73
C HIS A 639 -15.88 -10.15 16.86
N ILE A 640 -16.47 -11.27 16.43
CA ILE A 640 -17.89 -11.55 16.58
C ILE A 640 -18.24 -11.75 18.06
N ALA A 641 -19.27 -11.03 18.53
CA ALA A 641 -19.81 -11.21 19.87
C ALA A 641 -20.44 -12.61 20.04
N ASP A 642 -20.40 -13.15 21.26
CA ASP A 642 -20.77 -14.54 21.54
C ASP A 642 -22.15 -14.95 21.02
N GLN A 643 -23.15 -14.07 21.11
CA GLN A 643 -24.50 -14.33 20.62
C GLN A 643 -24.60 -14.53 19.09
N GLY A 644 -23.64 -14.01 18.32
CA GLY A 644 -23.58 -14.19 16.87
C GLY A 644 -22.74 -15.38 16.41
N ILE A 645 -21.91 -15.95 17.29
CA ILE A 645 -20.96 -17.02 16.94
C ILE A 645 -21.65 -18.25 16.34
N PRO A 646 -22.73 -18.82 16.93
CA PRO A 646 -23.33 -20.06 16.41
C PRO A 646 -23.80 -19.95 14.95
N ILE A 647 -24.41 -18.81 14.60
CA ILE A 647 -24.91 -18.54 13.25
C ILE A 647 -23.73 -18.45 12.28
N ARG A 648 -22.65 -17.73 12.66
CA ARG A 648 -21.50 -17.55 11.76
C ARG A 648 -20.65 -18.81 11.64
N ASN A 649 -20.55 -19.62 12.69
CA ASN A 649 -19.93 -20.95 12.61
C ASN A 649 -20.67 -21.82 11.58
N THR A 650 -22.01 -21.81 11.62
CA THR A 650 -22.84 -22.55 10.66
C THR A 650 -22.59 -22.10 9.22
N ILE A 651 -22.56 -20.78 8.96
CA ILE A 651 -22.27 -20.24 7.63
C ILE A 651 -20.90 -20.71 7.14
N ILE A 652 -19.86 -20.57 7.96
CA ILE A 652 -18.49 -20.97 7.58
C ILE A 652 -18.40 -22.48 7.35
N SER A 653 -19.00 -23.30 8.21
CA SER A 653 -19.05 -24.75 8.04
C SER A 653 -19.73 -25.15 6.73
N ASN A 654 -20.83 -24.49 6.36
CA ASN A 654 -21.52 -24.74 5.09
C ASN A 654 -20.68 -24.34 3.88
N LEU A 655 -20.02 -23.18 3.92
CA LEU A 655 -19.12 -22.74 2.85
C LEU A 655 -17.92 -23.67 2.69
N PHE A 656 -17.34 -24.12 3.82
CA PHE A 656 -16.23 -25.06 3.83
C PHE A 656 -16.61 -26.38 3.14
N GLU A 657 -17.76 -26.98 3.49
CA GLU A 657 -18.19 -28.22 2.84
C GLU A 657 -18.54 -28.00 1.37
N LYS A 658 -19.20 -26.87 1.04
CA LYS A 658 -19.59 -26.54 -0.35
C LYS A 658 -18.40 -26.43 -1.30
N TYR A 659 -17.28 -25.89 -0.84
CA TYR A 659 -16.10 -25.60 -1.66
C TYR A 659 -14.89 -26.49 -1.32
N LYS A 660 -15.11 -27.60 -0.61
CA LYS A 660 -14.03 -28.45 -0.12
C LYS A 660 -13.12 -28.98 -1.23
N ASP A 661 -13.71 -29.42 -2.34
CA ASP A 661 -13.02 -29.94 -3.52
C ASP A 661 -12.05 -28.92 -4.12
N ILE A 662 -12.52 -27.71 -4.38
CA ILE A 662 -11.72 -26.64 -4.97
C ILE A 662 -10.65 -26.13 -4.00
N LEU A 663 -10.95 -26.08 -2.70
CA LEU A 663 -9.99 -25.68 -1.66
C LEU A 663 -8.84 -26.70 -1.54
N GLN A 664 -9.13 -27.99 -1.61
CA GLN A 664 -8.12 -29.05 -1.58
C GLN A 664 -7.14 -28.92 -2.76
N GLU A 665 -7.65 -28.69 -3.96
CA GLU A 665 -6.82 -28.50 -5.14
C GLU A 665 -6.02 -27.19 -5.13
N ILE A 666 -6.51 -26.13 -4.48
CA ILE A 666 -5.72 -24.89 -4.31
C ILE A 666 -4.52 -25.10 -3.38
N ILE A 667 -4.63 -25.97 -2.37
CA ILE A 667 -3.50 -26.23 -1.46
C ILE A 667 -2.33 -26.89 -2.19
N THR A 668 -2.60 -27.73 -3.20
CA THR A 668 -1.57 -28.53 -3.87
C THR A 668 -0.74 -27.74 -4.90
N ILE A 669 -1.13 -26.50 -5.22
CA ILE A 669 -0.48 -25.70 -6.27
C ILE A 669 0.54 -24.71 -5.72
N ASP A 670 1.62 -24.52 -6.49
CA ASP A 670 2.73 -23.61 -6.20
C ASP A 670 3.27 -23.75 -4.76
N ASP A 671 3.42 -22.63 -4.04
CA ASP A 671 4.03 -22.56 -2.73
C ASP A 671 3.00 -22.70 -1.57
N ASN A 672 1.72 -22.99 -1.85
CA ASN A 672 0.64 -23.03 -0.85
C ASN A 672 0.88 -24.12 0.21
N LEU A 673 1.17 -25.35 -0.22
CA LEU A 673 1.39 -26.47 0.69
C LEU A 673 2.54 -26.20 1.67
N ASP A 674 3.67 -25.73 1.15
CA ASP A 674 4.85 -25.43 1.95
C ASP A 674 4.61 -24.26 2.92
N PHE A 675 3.93 -23.21 2.48
CA PHE A 675 3.57 -22.08 3.34
C PHE A 675 2.64 -22.50 4.48
N LEU A 676 1.61 -23.29 4.17
CA LEU A 676 0.67 -23.83 5.15
C LEU A 676 1.35 -24.79 6.15
N ARG A 677 2.27 -25.64 5.66
CA ARG A 677 3.09 -26.51 6.51
C ARG A 677 3.91 -25.71 7.53
N ILE A 678 4.50 -24.58 7.13
CA ILE A 678 5.27 -23.73 8.06
C ILE A 678 4.36 -23.20 9.19
N GLY A 679 3.16 -22.71 8.85
CA GLY A 679 2.20 -22.24 9.85
C GLY A 679 1.74 -23.35 10.80
N GLU A 680 1.50 -24.55 10.26
CA GLU A 680 1.14 -25.75 11.02
C GLU A 680 2.26 -26.15 12.02
N GLU A 681 3.51 -26.27 11.56
CA GLU A 681 4.66 -26.60 12.41
C GLU A 681 4.88 -25.58 13.53
N ASN A 682 4.60 -24.29 13.26
CA ASN A 682 4.68 -23.25 14.27
C ASN A 682 3.58 -23.38 15.33
N LEU A 683 2.36 -23.68 14.91
CA LEU A 683 1.28 -23.98 15.85
C LEU A 683 1.66 -25.17 16.73
N GLU A 684 2.11 -26.29 16.16
CA GLU A 684 2.48 -27.49 16.92
C GLU A 684 3.58 -27.25 17.96
N ARG A 685 4.55 -26.40 17.63
CA ARG A 685 5.59 -25.99 18.57
C ARG A 685 5.05 -25.09 19.67
N PHE A 686 4.15 -24.17 19.32
CA PHE A 686 3.49 -23.31 20.28
C PHE A 686 2.62 -24.12 21.27
N THR A 687 1.91 -25.12 20.77
CA THR A 687 1.03 -25.97 21.58
C THR A 687 1.80 -26.93 22.49
N LYS A 688 3.07 -27.26 22.18
CA LYS A 688 3.90 -28.23 22.95
C LYS A 688 3.18 -29.56 23.23
N LYS A 689 2.27 -29.99 22.35
CA LYS A 689 1.39 -31.18 22.51
C LYS A 689 0.29 -31.05 23.58
N VAL A 690 -0.03 -29.85 24.05
CA VAL A 690 -1.24 -29.57 24.84
C VAL A 690 -2.46 -29.64 23.90
N PRO A 691 -3.62 -30.17 24.33
CA PRO A 691 -4.84 -30.15 23.52
C PRO A 691 -5.23 -28.73 23.13
N ILE A 692 -5.58 -28.54 21.85
CA ILE A 692 -5.90 -27.24 21.23
C ILE A 692 -6.86 -26.35 22.09
N PRO A 693 -7.91 -26.88 22.75
CA PRO A 693 -8.78 -26.08 23.61
C PRO A 693 -8.09 -25.44 24.83
N ASP A 694 -7.10 -26.10 25.42
CA ASP A 694 -6.41 -25.64 26.63
C ASP A 694 -5.37 -24.54 26.34
N ILE A 695 -4.97 -24.41 25.07
CA ILE A 695 -4.05 -23.37 24.60
C ILE A 695 -4.70 -21.99 24.57
N GLN A 696 -6.03 -21.89 24.54
CA GLN A 696 -6.72 -20.59 24.44
C GLN A 696 -6.29 -19.59 25.54
N LYS A 697 -5.93 -20.09 26.73
CA LYS A 697 -5.45 -19.27 27.85
C LYS A 697 -4.02 -18.73 27.67
N GLN A 698 -3.25 -19.29 26.76
CA GLN A 698 -1.86 -18.93 26.48
C GLN A 698 -1.72 -17.98 25.27
N ILE A 699 -2.76 -17.85 24.45
CA ILE A 699 -2.77 -17.01 23.26
C ILE A 699 -2.85 -15.53 23.66
N THR A 700 -1.90 -14.74 23.15
CA THR A 700 -1.87 -13.29 23.37
C THR A 700 -2.64 -12.53 22.28
N GLY A 701 -2.96 -11.26 22.53
CA GLY A 701 -3.57 -10.38 21.53
C GLY A 701 -2.70 -10.23 20.28
N GLU A 702 -1.38 -10.18 20.46
CA GLU A 702 -0.41 -10.13 19.37
C GLU A 702 -0.41 -11.40 18.51
N ASP A 703 -0.66 -12.57 19.09
CA ASP A 703 -0.77 -13.83 18.31
C ASP A 703 -1.97 -13.81 17.37
N TYR A 704 -3.13 -13.30 17.83
CA TYR A 704 -4.31 -13.10 16.97
C TYR A 704 -4.05 -12.09 15.85
N LEU A 705 -3.35 -11.01 16.19
CA LEU A 705 -2.95 -10.00 15.23
C LEU A 705 -2.11 -10.64 14.11
N TRP A 706 -1.00 -11.31 14.42
CA TRP A 706 -0.15 -11.92 13.39
C TRP A 706 -0.86 -13.04 12.62
N PHE A 707 -1.70 -13.84 13.28
CA PHE A 707 -2.48 -14.86 12.60
C PHE A 707 -3.46 -14.25 11.58
N LYS A 708 -4.09 -13.11 11.89
CA LYS A 708 -4.91 -12.38 10.92
C LYS A 708 -4.10 -11.97 9.69
N GLY A 709 -2.86 -11.51 9.88
CA GLY A 709 -1.95 -11.21 8.78
C GLY A 709 -1.64 -12.46 7.94
N TYR A 710 -1.24 -13.55 8.61
CA TYR A 710 -0.96 -14.82 7.96
C TYR A 710 -2.12 -15.30 7.06
N LEU A 711 -3.36 -15.24 7.57
CA LEU A 711 -4.56 -15.57 6.79
C LEU A 711 -4.75 -14.62 5.59
N LYS A 712 -4.50 -13.32 5.78
CA LYS A 712 -4.57 -12.33 4.71
C LYS A 712 -3.56 -12.61 3.61
N ASN A 713 -2.31 -12.94 3.94
CA ASN A 713 -1.31 -13.33 2.95
C ASN A 713 -1.74 -14.55 2.14
N ILE A 714 -2.35 -15.56 2.78
CA ILE A 714 -2.91 -16.71 2.05
C ILE A 714 -4.02 -16.26 1.10
N THR A 715 -4.96 -15.44 1.56
CA THR A 715 -6.05 -14.90 0.72
C THR A 715 -5.48 -14.19 -0.50
N TYR A 716 -4.60 -13.21 -0.31
CA TYR A 716 -4.10 -12.37 -1.40
C TYR A 716 -3.16 -13.11 -2.35
N TYR A 717 -2.36 -14.06 -1.88
CA TYR A 717 -1.60 -14.96 -2.75
C TYR A 717 -2.53 -15.79 -3.67
N ASN A 718 -3.73 -16.12 -3.19
CA ASN A 718 -4.71 -16.94 -3.89
C ASN A 718 -5.83 -16.15 -4.59
N LYS A 719 -5.78 -14.80 -4.61
CA LYS A 719 -6.61 -13.94 -5.46
C LYS A 719 -6.20 -14.07 -6.94
N ARG A 720 -6.46 -15.24 -7.51
CA ARG A 720 -6.07 -15.63 -8.88
C ARG A 720 -7.28 -15.69 -9.79
N PHE A 721 -7.03 -15.45 -11.08
CA PHE A 721 -8.05 -15.48 -12.12
C PHE A 721 -8.12 -16.86 -12.78
N PHE A 722 -9.31 -17.42 -12.82
CA PHE A 722 -9.65 -18.70 -13.42
C PHE A 722 -10.40 -18.47 -14.73
N ILE A 723 -9.71 -17.95 -15.74
CA ILE A 723 -10.30 -17.72 -17.05
C ILE A 723 -10.22 -19.03 -17.86
N PRO A 724 -11.35 -19.66 -18.21
CA PRO A 724 -11.36 -20.79 -19.12
C PRO A 724 -10.87 -20.31 -20.49
N LYS A 725 -9.93 -21.04 -21.10
CA LYS A 725 -9.52 -20.78 -22.48
C LYS A 725 -10.62 -21.15 -23.46
#